data_AF-A0A0N4WIF9-F1
#
_entry.id   AF-A0A0N4WIF9-F1
#
_cell.length_a   1.000
_cell.length_b   1.000
_cell.length_c   1.000
_cell.angle_alpha   90.00
_cell.angle_beta   90.00
_cell.angle_gamma   90.00
#
_symmetry.space_group_name_H-M   'P 1'
#
loop_
_entity.id
_entity.type
_entity.pdbx_description
1 polymer ?
#
loop_
_entity_poly.entity_id
_entity_poly.type
_entity_poly.pdbx_seq_one_letter_code
_entity_poly.pdbx_strand_id
1 'polypeptide(L)'
;MRRLGEADPDSGHPTPREDEGFTDDGSESPIGSFFSPLTSTPIVQNKHSSVHTFFENSEKDALDGEEKEALVASVKQLIQTTKKNCKLTRENEKVLNQSQLWNAEKSKLEKQVEDCNALVETLQNELKVKCAKIEQLEARIADLSKSTTENHSEEAFEASEEMVLEKQDVSTQCDQQFDDEETKVEQALREIEDRNRTLDAENKELRCKLENFQTVLDEVVMLREQLNTCNQKVGFLESENLDLQRKEKDSVKKLAAKAEELVDFKGKYERLCDEIKNLRDERASSADLRLKNEELERLLAKSEQNLKALQTQESELRFRILSCEREIEELKENDNKMKSSMSEKMSEMNRLREESAKRQEMVDKLTEENVLSSALIEELKVHLSRSKSELAELRFSLASEKQAREAAENNARHASELEIKLRERLSQMDNLVASNEKLSQELEFLRQVASHSSTKEETEQLSTALRECREHLKQAIAEKNELKEREVANSERIAEVESLRYELKCRDETVARLRTVESKLRDDLEEKCAEIADLGHRLGKINEECDRVREEFHIFQQLAEQQYCDMIEEKRGQIEALSSRLAQLESYPGIDVGKVEKTPRALYDCILPAVRELAEKAASESASIADAIKEMRETFVGASLASPKDCRNVQQCNPHLSPEKRYVETQTSIDLSEEDEDALPLSRLITSVENCRNCAPCSSSSLVQTELQRLLVRVKHEQETSVIDAAVMHFLEECHKYFTDAIEHATQELRVIHDDREVLEKKLRLVAIVFSLLDRKKNFSPVFQFREAEMEYRTSDLSAAKMQIDQYRIKLRKQTEELEAVSCERDNAEHLMVEFQKLEQDSQEEIRKANDAIDELEKELQDARADLEKEKREMISLKDENDMFSIAIQHLKGQVTHLEQKVLDLERRCEKLTRTERYNQKTIQIVCESFWEREEFVERLRRRSYERKKLIEHFVHKVGEIISSFKGDEGPVDSMQTTIKAWTETDVQEDVYHENKKRALRSQIEELGSGDQLDMAYTQTLRRFRHSCS
;
A
#
# COMPACT_ATOMS: atom_id res chain seq x y z
N MET A 1 4.26 24.52 -55.37
CA MET A 1 3.53 23.32 -55.86
C MET A 1 2.35 23.13 -54.90
N ARG A 2 1.08 22.96 -55.32
CA ARG A 2 0.39 21.68 -55.66
C ARG A 2 0.80 20.55 -54.70
N ARG A 3 -0.08 19.84 -53.99
CA ARG A 3 -1.55 19.55 -54.11
C ARG A 3 -2.24 19.76 -52.72
N LEU A 4 -3.55 20.04 -52.55
CA LEU A 4 -4.78 19.21 -52.72
C LEU A 4 -4.68 17.81 -52.06
N GLY A 5 -5.64 17.32 -51.27
CA GLY A 5 -6.95 17.86 -50.86
C GLY A 5 -7.65 16.94 -49.82
N GLU A 6 -9.00 16.96 -49.75
CA GLU A 6 -9.89 16.15 -48.87
C GLU A 6 -9.85 16.55 -47.36
N ALA A 7 -10.91 16.93 -46.62
CA ALA A 7 -12.39 16.94 -46.69
C ALA A 7 -13.09 15.81 -45.88
N ASP A 8 -14.03 16.22 -45.02
CA ASP A 8 -14.71 15.41 -43.98
C ASP A 8 -15.84 14.50 -44.51
N PRO A 9 -16.33 13.56 -43.68
CA PRO A 9 -17.59 13.79 -42.95
C PRO A 9 -17.42 13.60 -41.43
N ASP A 10 -17.97 14.47 -40.57
CA ASP A 10 -19.40 14.66 -40.26
C ASP A 10 -20.07 13.41 -39.64
N SER A 11 -20.19 13.44 -38.31
CA SER A 11 -20.88 12.44 -37.49
C SER A 11 -21.76 13.15 -36.47
N GLY A 12 -22.92 13.64 -36.92
CA GLY A 12 -23.84 14.42 -36.10
C GLY A 12 -24.45 13.63 -34.92
N HIS A 13 -24.46 14.26 -33.73
CA HIS A 13 -25.33 13.87 -32.62
C HIS A 13 -26.43 14.93 -32.44
N PRO A 14 -27.69 14.54 -32.19
CA PRO A 14 -28.79 15.50 -32.04
C PRO A 14 -28.79 16.13 -30.63
N THR A 15 -28.85 17.45 -30.58
CA THR A 15 -29.21 18.18 -29.35
C THR A 15 -30.73 18.22 -29.23
N PRO A 16 -31.35 17.71 -28.15
CA PRO A 16 -32.76 17.99 -27.86
C PRO A 16 -32.94 19.50 -27.63
N ARG A 17 -34.01 20.06 -28.17
CA ARG A 17 -34.39 21.46 -27.93
C ARG A 17 -35.06 21.62 -26.57
N GLU A 18 -35.03 22.85 -26.09
CA GLU A 18 -36.02 23.39 -25.16
C GLU A 18 -37.41 23.30 -25.80
N ASP A 19 -38.43 22.96 -25.01
CA ASP A 19 -39.84 23.22 -25.34
C ASP A 19 -40.52 23.79 -24.08
N GLU A 20 -41.46 24.71 -24.29
CA GLU A 20 -41.94 25.61 -23.24
C GLU A 20 -43.15 25.07 -22.46
N GLY A 21 -43.19 25.42 -21.17
CA GLY A 21 -44.43 25.85 -20.51
C GLY A 21 -45.38 24.79 -19.95
N PHE A 22 -45.56 24.85 -18.63
CA PHE A 22 -46.91 24.98 -18.06
C PHE A 22 -46.88 25.94 -16.85
N THR A 23 -47.98 26.67 -16.65
CA THR A 23 -48.13 27.75 -15.67
C THR A 23 -49.19 27.41 -14.61
N ASP A 24 -49.08 28.05 -13.44
CA ASP A 24 -49.99 27.99 -12.29
C ASP A 24 -50.12 26.59 -11.64
N ASP A 25 -50.46 26.42 -10.37
CA ASP A 25 -50.70 27.34 -9.23
C ASP A 25 -50.01 26.64 -8.02
N GLY A 26 -49.55 27.26 -6.93
CA GLY A 26 -50.23 28.22 -6.08
C GLY A 26 -50.17 27.74 -4.61
N SER A 27 -50.25 28.65 -3.65
CA SER A 27 -50.37 28.43 -2.19
C SER A 27 -49.16 27.91 -1.34
N GLU A 28 -48.75 28.78 -0.41
CA GLU A 28 -48.58 28.52 1.04
C GLU A 28 -47.47 27.57 1.56
N SER A 29 -46.32 28.17 1.88
CA SER A 29 -45.64 27.90 3.17
C SER A 29 -46.45 28.52 4.32
N PRO A 30 -46.36 28.03 5.59
CA PRO A 30 -45.38 28.66 6.50
C PRO A 30 -44.81 27.79 7.65
N ILE A 31 -43.55 28.06 8.04
CA ILE A 31 -42.95 27.91 9.40
C ILE A 31 -42.89 26.48 10.01
N GLY A 32 -41.77 25.97 10.54
CA GLY A 32 -40.39 26.48 10.60
C GLY A 32 -39.64 26.09 11.89
N SER A 33 -38.38 25.63 11.76
CA SER A 33 -37.36 25.57 12.83
C SER A 33 -35.98 25.48 12.18
N PHE A 34 -35.15 26.51 12.22
CA PHE A 34 -34.10 26.68 13.24
C PHE A 34 -33.35 25.39 13.61
N PHE A 35 -32.19 25.18 12.98
CA PHE A 35 -30.87 25.33 13.63
C PHE A 35 -29.75 25.58 12.58
N SER A 36 -28.55 25.92 13.05
CA SER A 36 -27.39 26.44 12.28
C SER A 36 -26.18 26.55 13.22
N PRO A 37 -24.93 26.85 12.77
CA PRO A 37 -24.40 27.00 11.39
C PRO A 37 -23.03 26.27 11.18
N LEU A 38 -22.34 26.62 10.07
CA LEU A 38 -20.90 26.40 9.79
C LEU A 38 -20.49 24.98 9.35
N THR A 39 -19.53 24.79 8.44
CA THR A 39 -18.61 25.74 7.78
C THR A 39 -18.79 25.79 6.26
N SER A 40 -18.40 26.90 5.62
CA SER A 40 -18.32 27.01 4.15
C SER A 40 -17.18 27.95 3.77
N THR A 41 -16.12 27.40 3.18
CA THR A 41 -14.97 28.16 2.68
C THR A 41 -15.25 28.70 1.28
N PRO A 42 -15.08 30.01 1.02
CA PRO A 42 -15.37 30.59 -0.30
C PRO A 42 -14.27 30.22 -1.30
N ILE A 43 -14.61 29.45 -2.33
CA ILE A 43 -13.73 29.26 -3.49
C ILE A 43 -13.68 30.58 -4.28
N VAL A 44 -12.56 31.29 -4.13
CA VAL A 44 -12.31 32.54 -4.88
C VAL A 44 -12.18 32.20 -6.36
N GLN A 45 -13.07 32.77 -7.18
CA GLN A 45 -12.96 32.75 -8.65
C GLN A 45 -11.70 33.53 -9.06
N ASN A 46 -10.56 32.85 -9.16
CA ASN A 46 -9.34 33.44 -9.66
C ASN A 46 -9.21 33.22 -11.18
N LYS A 47 -8.65 34.21 -11.87
CA LYS A 47 -8.81 34.37 -13.33
C LYS A 47 -8.08 33.27 -14.10
N HIS A 48 -8.69 32.78 -15.19
CA HIS A 48 -8.01 31.96 -16.19
C HIS A 48 -6.89 32.76 -16.88
N SER A 49 -5.67 32.68 -16.36
CA SER A 49 -4.46 33.06 -17.07
C SER A 49 -4.16 32.01 -18.14
N SER A 50 -4.13 32.42 -19.41
CA SER A 50 -3.86 31.51 -20.53
C SER A 50 -2.48 30.86 -20.41
N VAL A 51 -2.43 29.53 -20.36
CA VAL A 51 -1.18 28.75 -20.41
C VAL A 51 -0.47 28.92 -21.77
N HIS A 52 -1.20 29.33 -22.80
CA HIS A 52 -0.71 29.41 -24.18
C HIS A 52 0.45 30.41 -24.37
N THR A 53 0.52 31.47 -23.55
CA THR A 53 1.56 32.51 -23.65
C THR A 53 2.89 32.15 -22.97
N PHE A 54 3.01 30.99 -22.34
CA PHE A 54 4.27 30.56 -21.69
C PHE A 54 5.23 29.84 -22.65
N PHE A 55 4.72 29.21 -23.71
CA PHE A 55 5.54 28.46 -24.68
C PHE A 55 6.07 29.31 -25.85
N GLU A 56 5.42 30.42 -26.21
CA GLU A 56 5.83 31.26 -27.36
C GLU A 56 7.11 32.09 -27.12
N ASN A 57 7.62 32.16 -25.87
CA ASN A 57 8.79 32.96 -25.52
C ASN A 57 10.10 32.16 -25.36
N SER A 58 10.07 30.83 -25.38
CA SER A 58 11.28 29.98 -25.23
C SER A 58 11.91 29.53 -26.56
N GLU A 59 11.39 29.97 -27.70
CA GLU A 59 11.78 29.44 -29.03
C GLU A 59 13.05 30.10 -29.64
N LYS A 60 13.98 30.58 -28.81
CA LYS A 60 15.19 31.30 -29.30
C LYS A 60 16.54 30.86 -28.75
N ASP A 61 16.58 30.17 -27.62
CA ASP A 61 17.81 29.58 -27.11
C ASP A 61 17.86 28.10 -27.52
N ALA A 62 19.00 27.68 -28.06
CA ALA A 62 19.16 26.38 -28.71
C ALA A 62 19.43 25.28 -27.66
N LEU A 63 18.37 24.86 -26.97
CA LEU A 63 18.39 23.66 -26.11
C LEU A 63 18.76 22.42 -26.95
N ASP A 64 19.71 21.63 -26.44
CA ASP A 64 20.23 20.46 -27.13
C ASP A 64 19.23 19.28 -27.09
N GLY A 65 19.46 18.27 -27.92
CA GLY A 65 18.47 17.23 -28.25
C GLY A 65 17.89 16.49 -27.04
N GLU A 66 18.73 16.14 -26.06
CA GLU A 66 18.31 15.31 -24.92
C GLU A 66 17.40 16.05 -23.93
N GLU A 67 17.63 17.34 -23.66
CA GLU A 67 16.75 18.11 -22.77
C GLU A 67 15.35 18.25 -23.36
N LYS A 68 15.27 18.33 -24.70
CA LYS A 68 14.01 18.37 -25.43
C LYS A 68 13.26 17.05 -25.37
N GLU A 69 13.95 15.91 -25.38
CA GLU A 69 13.34 14.60 -25.12
C GLU A 69 12.91 14.42 -23.66
N ALA A 70 13.71 14.87 -22.69
CA ALA A 70 13.36 14.82 -21.27
C ALA A 70 12.09 15.64 -20.98
N LEU A 71 12.00 16.87 -21.50
CA LEU A 71 10.79 17.70 -21.39
C LEU A 71 9.58 17.03 -22.05
N VAL A 72 9.76 16.42 -23.23
CA VAL A 72 8.70 15.67 -23.92
C VAL A 72 8.29 14.41 -23.13
N ALA A 73 9.21 13.75 -22.42
CA ALA A 73 8.90 12.62 -21.55
C ALA A 73 8.06 13.06 -20.33
N SER A 74 8.45 14.12 -19.62
CA SER A 74 7.66 14.68 -18.52
C SER A 74 6.27 15.14 -18.98
N VAL A 75 6.16 15.77 -20.16
CA VAL A 75 4.86 16.16 -20.74
C VAL A 75 4.02 14.94 -21.13
N LYS A 76 4.61 13.87 -21.67
CA LYS A 76 3.90 12.59 -21.92
C LYS A 76 3.37 11.97 -20.62
N GLN A 77 4.16 11.96 -19.55
CA GLN A 77 3.78 11.43 -18.24
C GLN A 77 2.66 12.27 -17.59
N LEU A 78 2.72 13.60 -17.72
CA LEU A 78 1.67 14.52 -17.30
C LEU A 78 0.37 14.31 -18.09
N ILE A 79 0.45 14.06 -19.40
CA ILE A 79 -0.72 13.74 -20.24
C ILE A 79 -1.30 12.37 -19.86
N GLN A 80 -0.48 11.35 -19.58
CA GLN A 80 -0.95 10.04 -19.13
C GLN A 80 -1.65 10.11 -17.76
N THR A 81 -1.06 10.78 -16.77
CA THR A 81 -1.67 10.95 -15.44
C THR A 81 -2.95 11.78 -15.52
N THR A 82 -2.97 12.86 -16.32
CA THR A 82 -4.20 13.62 -16.59
C THR A 82 -5.28 12.74 -17.22
N LYS A 83 -4.95 11.91 -18.22
CA LYS A 83 -5.88 10.95 -18.83
C LYS A 83 -6.39 9.90 -17.83
N LYS A 84 -5.52 9.37 -16.96
CA LYS A 84 -5.91 8.42 -15.90
C LYS A 84 -6.89 9.06 -14.92
N ASN A 85 -6.63 10.29 -14.48
CA ASN A 85 -7.54 11.04 -13.62
C ASN A 85 -8.88 11.32 -14.32
N CYS A 86 -8.90 11.70 -15.60
CA CYS A 86 -10.14 11.85 -16.36
C CYS A 86 -10.91 10.54 -16.56
N LYS A 87 -10.25 9.37 -16.61
CA LYS A 87 -10.91 8.06 -16.63
C LYS A 87 -11.59 7.80 -15.28
N LEU A 88 -10.84 7.96 -14.18
CA LEU A 88 -11.34 7.79 -12.81
C LEU A 88 -12.50 8.76 -12.47
N THR A 89 -12.46 10.00 -12.95
CA THR A 89 -13.59 10.94 -12.77
C THR A 89 -14.87 10.43 -13.44
N ARG A 90 -14.77 9.91 -14.66
CA ARG A 90 -15.92 9.32 -15.39
C ARG A 90 -16.40 8.00 -14.79
N GLU A 91 -15.50 7.23 -14.19
CA GLU A 91 -15.84 5.99 -13.48
C GLU A 91 -16.57 6.30 -12.17
N ASN A 92 -16.10 7.28 -11.40
CA ASN A 92 -16.82 7.79 -10.22
C ASN A 92 -18.19 8.40 -10.59
N GLU A 93 -18.29 9.11 -11.71
CA GLU A 93 -19.55 9.65 -12.24
C GLU A 93 -20.52 8.54 -12.67
N LYS A 94 -20.04 7.48 -13.33
CA LYS A 94 -20.83 6.27 -13.62
C LYS A 94 -21.35 5.61 -12.35
N VAL A 95 -20.48 5.38 -11.36
CA VAL A 95 -20.85 4.75 -10.08
C VAL A 95 -21.87 5.61 -9.31
N LEU A 96 -21.71 6.94 -9.33
CA LEU A 96 -22.69 7.86 -8.74
C LEU A 96 -24.05 7.78 -9.44
N ASN A 97 -24.07 7.73 -10.77
CA ASN A 97 -25.31 7.60 -11.55
C ASN A 97 -25.97 6.22 -11.37
N GLN A 98 -25.20 5.14 -11.29
CA GLN A 98 -25.70 3.80 -10.94
C GLN A 98 -26.29 3.77 -9.52
N SER A 99 -25.63 4.43 -8.55
CA SER A 99 -26.16 4.56 -7.19
C SER A 99 -27.47 5.36 -7.15
N GLN A 100 -27.61 6.43 -7.94
CA GLN A 100 -28.86 7.17 -8.06
C GLN A 100 -29.98 6.34 -8.69
N LEU A 101 -29.69 5.57 -9.75
CA LEU A 101 -30.65 4.64 -10.37
C LEU A 101 -31.10 3.54 -9.38
N TRP A 102 -30.17 2.94 -8.65
CA TRP A 102 -30.47 1.92 -7.63
C TRP A 102 -31.34 2.48 -6.49
N ASN A 103 -31.08 3.71 -6.03
CA ASN A 103 -31.91 4.37 -5.02
C ASN A 103 -33.32 4.70 -5.55
N ALA A 104 -33.46 5.06 -6.82
CA ALA A 104 -34.76 5.29 -7.46
C ALA A 104 -35.55 3.97 -7.64
N GLU A 105 -34.89 2.88 -8.03
CA GLU A 105 -35.50 1.55 -8.13
C GLU A 105 -35.90 1.01 -6.75
N LYS A 106 -35.03 1.17 -5.74
CA LYS A 106 -35.35 0.85 -4.35
C LYS A 106 -36.59 1.60 -3.87
N SER A 107 -36.66 2.90 -4.08
CA SER A 107 -37.83 3.72 -3.69
C SER A 107 -39.12 3.28 -4.41
N LYS A 108 -39.03 2.89 -5.68
CA LYS A 108 -40.14 2.31 -6.45
C LYS A 108 -40.60 0.96 -5.87
N LEU A 109 -39.67 0.09 -5.46
CA LEU A 109 -39.98 -1.20 -4.83
C LEU A 109 -40.57 -1.02 -3.42
N GLU A 110 -40.03 -0.10 -2.62
CA GLU A 110 -40.58 0.26 -1.30
C GLU A 110 -42.03 0.72 -1.44
N LYS A 111 -42.33 1.60 -2.39
CA LYS A 111 -43.71 2.00 -2.69
C LYS A 111 -44.60 0.84 -3.16
N GLN A 112 -44.09 -0.06 -4.01
CA GLN A 112 -44.87 -1.23 -4.43
C GLN A 112 -45.21 -2.15 -3.24
N VAL A 113 -44.35 -2.24 -2.22
CA VAL A 113 -44.65 -2.97 -0.98
C VAL A 113 -45.71 -2.24 -0.15
N GLU A 114 -45.67 -0.91 -0.05
CA GLU A 114 -46.73 -0.11 0.61
C GLU A 114 -48.09 -0.26 -0.09
N ASP A 115 -48.14 -0.12 -1.42
CA ASP A 115 -49.34 -0.31 -2.24
C ASP A 115 -49.91 -1.74 -2.10
N CYS A 116 -49.05 -2.77 -2.03
CA CYS A 116 -49.46 -4.15 -1.76
C CYS A 116 -50.03 -4.33 -0.35
N ASN A 117 -49.41 -3.73 0.68
CA ASN A 117 -49.88 -3.83 2.06
C ASN A 117 -51.26 -3.15 2.24
N ALA A 118 -51.47 -1.99 1.62
CA ALA A 118 -52.77 -1.31 1.62
C ALA A 118 -53.87 -2.14 0.92
N LEU A 119 -53.52 -2.85 -0.17
CA LEU A 119 -54.42 -3.79 -0.83
C LEU A 119 -54.76 -5.00 0.06
N VAL A 120 -53.77 -5.56 0.76
CA VAL A 120 -53.99 -6.65 1.73
C VAL A 120 -54.91 -6.22 2.88
N GLU A 121 -54.70 -5.03 3.45
CA GLU A 121 -55.57 -4.49 4.51
C GLU A 121 -57.01 -4.26 3.99
N THR A 122 -57.15 -3.73 2.77
CA THR A 122 -58.46 -3.56 2.11
C THR A 122 -59.18 -4.90 1.94
N LEU A 123 -58.48 -5.94 1.47
CA LEU A 123 -59.03 -7.28 1.30
C LEU A 123 -59.37 -7.96 2.63
N GLN A 124 -58.57 -7.75 3.68
CA GLN A 124 -58.91 -8.23 5.04
C GLN A 124 -60.17 -7.55 5.59
N ASN A 125 -60.35 -6.26 5.33
CA ASN A 125 -61.55 -5.53 5.76
C ASN A 125 -62.79 -5.92 4.94
N GLU A 126 -62.66 -6.18 3.62
CA GLU A 126 -63.72 -6.83 2.85
C GLU A 126 -64.08 -8.22 3.39
N LEU A 127 -63.09 -9.02 3.80
CA LEU A 127 -63.31 -10.36 4.34
C LEU A 127 -64.11 -10.29 5.65
N LYS A 128 -63.73 -9.40 6.59
CA LYS A 128 -64.47 -9.15 7.84
C LYS A 128 -65.94 -8.78 7.57
N VAL A 129 -66.19 -7.87 6.63
CA VAL A 129 -67.55 -7.46 6.23
C VAL A 129 -68.35 -8.62 5.62
N LYS A 130 -67.70 -9.50 4.84
CA LYS A 130 -68.34 -10.70 4.28
C LYS A 130 -68.64 -11.75 5.36
N CYS A 131 -67.74 -11.97 6.32
CA CYS A 131 -67.95 -12.86 7.46
C CYS A 131 -69.14 -12.41 8.33
N ALA A 132 -69.16 -11.15 8.78
CA ALA A 132 -70.28 -10.61 9.56
C ALA A 132 -71.63 -10.70 8.83
N LYS A 133 -71.62 -10.63 7.49
CA LYS A 133 -72.82 -10.82 6.66
C LYS A 133 -73.23 -12.29 6.52
N ILE A 134 -72.30 -13.24 6.59
CA ILE A 134 -72.60 -14.68 6.67
C ILE A 134 -73.23 -14.99 8.03
N GLU A 135 -72.63 -14.54 9.13
CA GLU A 135 -73.16 -14.70 10.50
C GLU A 135 -74.59 -14.14 10.62
N GLN A 136 -74.86 -12.96 10.04
CA GLN A 136 -76.20 -12.36 10.00
C GLN A 136 -77.21 -13.19 9.17
N LEU A 137 -76.76 -13.87 8.11
CA LEU A 137 -77.61 -14.77 7.32
C LEU A 137 -77.87 -16.10 8.04
N GLU A 138 -76.86 -16.65 8.73
CA GLU A 138 -76.97 -17.87 9.53
C GLU A 138 -77.91 -17.68 10.72
N ALA A 139 -77.80 -16.55 11.45
CA ALA A 139 -78.74 -16.17 12.50
C ALA A 139 -80.19 -16.07 11.96
N ARG A 140 -80.38 -15.42 10.81
CA ARG A 140 -81.69 -15.31 10.16
C ARG A 140 -82.25 -16.67 9.70
N ILE A 141 -81.40 -17.61 9.29
CA ILE A 141 -81.80 -18.99 8.95
C ILE A 141 -82.24 -19.72 10.23
N ALA A 142 -81.50 -19.58 11.34
CA ALA A 142 -81.87 -20.17 12.62
C ALA A 142 -83.23 -19.65 13.13
N ASP A 143 -83.47 -18.34 13.07
CA ASP A 143 -84.76 -17.72 13.43
C ASP A 143 -85.90 -18.25 12.54
N LEU A 144 -85.67 -18.38 11.23
CA LEU A 144 -86.66 -18.94 10.30
C LEU A 144 -86.97 -20.40 10.62
N SER A 145 -85.95 -21.24 10.86
CA SER A 145 -86.11 -22.65 11.28
C SER A 145 -86.83 -22.80 12.62
N LYS A 146 -86.67 -21.84 13.52
CA LYS A 146 -87.43 -21.79 14.78
C LYS A 146 -88.89 -21.41 14.53
N SER A 147 -89.15 -20.38 13.72
CA SER A 147 -90.51 -19.94 13.38
C SER A 147 -91.35 -20.99 12.65
N THR A 148 -90.73 -21.93 11.92
CA THR A 148 -91.43 -23.05 11.26
C THR A 148 -91.57 -24.30 12.12
N THR A 149 -90.85 -24.41 13.25
CA THR A 149 -90.99 -25.53 14.19
C THR A 149 -91.92 -25.22 15.38
N GLU A 150 -92.08 -23.94 15.74
CA GLU A 150 -92.98 -23.51 16.83
C GLU A 150 -94.45 -23.26 16.39
N ASN A 151 -94.79 -23.36 15.09
CA ASN A 151 -96.11 -23.03 14.53
C ASN A 151 -96.89 -24.24 13.91
N HIS A 152 -96.63 -25.47 14.36
CA HIS A 152 -97.24 -26.69 13.78
C HIS A 152 -97.93 -27.62 14.79
N SER A 153 -98.44 -27.09 15.91
CA SER A 153 -99.10 -27.90 16.96
C SER A 153 -100.55 -27.54 17.33
N GLU A 154 -101.07 -26.35 16.97
CA GLU A 154 -102.39 -25.88 17.42
C GLU A 154 -103.24 -25.20 16.32
N GLU A 155 -103.37 -25.79 15.13
CA GLU A 155 -104.40 -25.35 14.15
C GLU A 155 -104.79 -26.46 13.13
N ALA A 156 -105.23 -27.63 13.61
CA ALA A 156 -105.59 -28.78 12.75
C ALA A 156 -106.67 -29.73 13.33
N PHE A 157 -107.57 -29.26 14.19
CA PHE A 157 -108.54 -30.12 14.90
C PHE A 157 -110.01 -29.63 14.80
N GLU A 158 -110.42 -29.07 13.65
CA GLU A 158 -111.79 -28.54 13.50
C GLU A 158 -112.32 -28.59 12.04
N ALA A 159 -112.20 -29.75 11.35
CA ALA A 159 -112.65 -29.89 9.95
C ALA A 159 -112.98 -31.34 9.51
N SER A 160 -113.84 -32.09 10.22
CA SER A 160 -114.35 -33.40 9.72
C SER A 160 -115.72 -33.84 10.27
N GLU A 161 -116.52 -32.94 10.85
CA GLU A 161 -117.85 -33.28 11.42
C GLU A 161 -118.96 -32.31 10.96
N GLU A 162 -119.00 -31.99 9.66
CA GLU A 162 -120.17 -31.37 9.03
C GLU A 162 -120.25 -31.68 7.53
N MET A 163 -121.46 -31.63 6.96
CA MET A 163 -121.83 -32.03 5.58
C MET A 163 -121.68 -33.55 5.26
N VAL A 164 -122.64 -34.27 4.67
CA VAL A 164 -123.94 -33.91 4.04
C VAL A 164 -125.04 -34.88 4.49
N LEU A 165 -126.24 -34.35 4.73
CA LEU A 165 -127.51 -35.10 4.79
C LEU A 165 -128.48 -34.64 3.67
N GLU A 166 -129.58 -35.40 3.52
CA GLU A 166 -130.86 -35.01 2.89
C GLU A 166 -131.06 -35.21 1.36
N LYS A 167 -131.60 -36.39 0.98
CA LYS A 167 -132.84 -36.62 0.20
C LYS A 167 -133.01 -38.13 -0.08
N GLN A 168 -134.21 -38.74 -0.15
CA GLN A 168 -135.59 -38.22 -0.31
C GLN A 168 -136.65 -39.19 0.29
N ASP A 169 -137.81 -38.70 0.76
CA ASP A 169 -138.94 -39.47 1.33
C ASP A 169 -139.79 -40.27 0.30
N VAL A 170 -140.62 -41.26 0.66
CA VAL A 170 -142.10 -41.20 0.94
C VAL A 170 -142.64 -42.67 1.00
N SER A 171 -143.68 -43.15 1.70
CA SER A 171 -144.49 -42.78 2.91
C SER A 171 -145.40 -44.00 3.29
N THR A 172 -146.53 -43.86 4.01
CA THR A 172 -147.38 -44.96 4.56
C THR A 172 -148.92 -44.71 4.54
N GLN A 173 -149.73 -45.63 5.13
CA GLN A 173 -151.20 -45.58 5.46
C GLN A 173 -152.23 -45.91 4.34
N CYS A 174 -153.49 -46.36 4.57
CA CYS A 174 -154.13 -47.15 5.67
C CYS A 174 -155.56 -47.66 5.27
N ASP A 175 -155.96 -48.84 5.78
CA ASP A 175 -157.27 -49.26 6.37
C ASP A 175 -158.68 -49.23 5.69
N GLN A 176 -159.43 -50.33 5.93
CA GLN A 176 -160.84 -50.47 6.40
C GLN A 176 -162.12 -50.57 5.50
N GLN A 177 -162.95 -51.60 5.84
CA GLN A 177 -164.45 -51.70 5.82
C GLN A 177 -165.20 -51.90 4.45
N PHE A 178 -166.39 -52.54 4.36
CA PHE A 178 -167.26 -53.26 5.34
C PHE A 178 -168.19 -54.38 4.71
N ASP A 179 -169.26 -54.78 5.41
CA ASP A 179 -170.18 -55.95 5.30
C ASP A 179 -171.18 -56.06 4.12
N ASP A 180 -171.56 -57.32 3.78
CA ASP A 180 -172.89 -57.87 3.37
C ASP A 180 -172.69 -59.32 2.81
N GLU A 181 -172.76 -60.45 3.53
CA GLU A 181 -173.38 -60.86 4.82
C GLU A 181 -174.88 -61.29 4.81
N GLU A 182 -175.52 -61.64 3.68
CA GLU A 182 -176.61 -62.67 3.71
C GLU A 182 -176.82 -63.59 2.46
N THR A 183 -175.91 -63.65 1.48
CA THR A 183 -175.76 -64.88 0.63
C THR A 183 -174.93 -65.96 1.34
N LYS A 184 -175.12 -66.04 2.67
CA LYS A 184 -174.35 -66.80 3.65
C LYS A 184 -174.41 -68.32 3.45
N VAL A 185 -173.49 -69.01 4.12
CA VAL A 185 -173.41 -70.48 4.26
C VAL A 185 -172.97 -71.23 2.99
N GLU A 186 -173.73 -71.22 1.89
CA GLU A 186 -173.42 -72.09 0.73
C GLU A 186 -172.31 -71.55 -0.19
N GLN A 187 -172.07 -70.24 -0.21
CA GLN A 187 -170.88 -69.65 -0.82
C GLN A 187 -169.68 -69.68 0.16
N ALA A 188 -169.94 -69.43 1.45
CA ALA A 188 -168.93 -69.38 2.50
C ALA A 188 -168.09 -70.67 2.62
N LEU A 189 -168.67 -71.85 2.36
CA LEU A 189 -167.90 -73.11 2.39
C LEU A 189 -166.82 -73.19 1.30
N ARG A 190 -167.05 -72.63 0.10
CA ARG A 190 -166.02 -72.56 -0.96
C ARG A 190 -165.01 -71.46 -0.68
N GLU A 191 -165.46 -70.32 -0.17
CA GLU A 191 -164.57 -69.23 0.23
C GLU A 191 -163.67 -69.63 1.40
N ILE A 192 -164.11 -70.49 2.33
CA ILE A 192 -163.26 -71.06 3.38
C ILE A 192 -162.20 -72.01 2.81
N GLU A 193 -162.49 -72.80 1.76
CA GLU A 193 -161.46 -73.61 1.11
C GLU A 193 -160.39 -72.75 0.42
N ASP A 194 -160.77 -71.74 -0.36
CA ASP A 194 -159.82 -70.84 -1.02
C ASP A 194 -159.12 -69.88 -0.03
N ARG A 195 -159.77 -69.51 1.07
CA ARG A 195 -159.15 -68.74 2.16
C ARG A 195 -158.16 -69.58 2.97
N ASN A 196 -158.42 -70.88 3.16
CA ASN A 196 -157.42 -71.79 3.71
C ASN A 196 -156.22 -71.95 2.74
N ARG A 197 -156.44 -72.01 1.42
CA ARG A 197 -155.34 -72.04 0.43
C ARG A 197 -154.49 -70.77 0.44
N THR A 198 -155.10 -69.59 0.57
CA THR A 198 -154.36 -68.32 0.71
C THR A 198 -153.66 -68.22 2.06
N LEU A 199 -154.28 -68.63 3.16
CA LEU A 199 -153.61 -68.69 4.47
C LEU A 199 -152.44 -69.70 4.48
N ASP A 200 -152.51 -70.82 3.76
CA ASP A 200 -151.36 -71.75 3.60
C ASP A 200 -150.25 -71.14 2.72
N ALA A 201 -150.59 -70.32 1.74
CA ALA A 201 -149.63 -69.57 0.93
C ALA A 201 -148.96 -68.46 1.75
N GLU A 202 -149.72 -67.67 2.50
CA GLU A 202 -149.23 -66.65 3.44
C GLU A 202 -148.36 -67.28 4.55
N ASN A 203 -148.75 -68.43 5.11
CA ASN A 203 -147.92 -69.15 6.09
C ASN A 203 -146.62 -69.70 5.48
N LYS A 204 -146.60 -70.07 4.20
CA LYS A 204 -145.35 -70.40 3.49
C LYS A 204 -144.49 -69.16 3.25
N GLU A 205 -145.08 -68.07 2.78
CA GLU A 205 -144.37 -66.81 2.55
C GLU A 205 -143.78 -66.25 3.86
N LEU A 206 -144.53 -66.30 4.97
CA LEU A 206 -144.04 -65.93 6.29
C LEU A 206 -142.91 -66.83 6.78
N ARG A 207 -142.96 -68.15 6.53
CA ARG A 207 -141.83 -69.06 6.83
C ARG A 207 -140.60 -68.71 6.00
N CYS A 208 -140.74 -68.48 4.70
CA CYS A 208 -139.61 -68.07 3.86
C CYS A 208 -139.05 -66.69 4.26
N LYS A 209 -139.90 -65.75 4.70
CA LYS A 209 -139.43 -64.49 5.30
C LYS A 209 -138.67 -64.72 6.61
N LEU A 210 -139.10 -65.69 7.43
CA LEU A 210 -138.43 -66.05 8.69
C LEU A 210 -137.09 -66.75 8.44
N GLU A 211 -136.99 -67.62 7.43
CA GLU A 211 -135.72 -68.19 6.94
C GLU A 211 -134.79 -67.10 6.38
N ASN A 212 -135.32 -66.13 5.62
CA ASN A 212 -134.54 -64.98 5.15
C ASN A 212 -134.03 -64.12 6.31
N PHE A 213 -134.86 -63.86 7.34
CA PHE A 213 -134.42 -63.13 8.52
C PHE A 213 -133.40 -63.91 9.37
N GLN A 214 -133.50 -65.24 9.45
CA GLN A 214 -132.46 -66.07 10.07
C GLN A 214 -131.15 -65.99 9.27
N THR A 215 -131.22 -66.05 7.94
CA THR A 215 -130.05 -65.90 7.05
C THR A 215 -129.36 -64.54 7.27
N VAL A 216 -130.13 -63.44 7.33
CA VAL A 216 -129.60 -62.10 7.61
C VAL A 216 -129.05 -61.99 9.04
N LEU A 217 -129.64 -62.67 10.03
CA LEU A 217 -129.10 -62.72 11.40
C LEU A 217 -127.74 -63.43 11.44
N ASP A 218 -127.61 -64.54 10.74
CA ASP A 218 -126.37 -65.32 10.64
C ASP A 218 -125.28 -64.53 9.87
N GLU A 219 -125.66 -63.79 8.81
CA GLU A 219 -124.77 -62.83 8.13
C GLU A 219 -124.32 -61.69 9.06
N VAL A 220 -125.20 -61.15 9.90
CA VAL A 220 -124.85 -60.11 10.89
C VAL A 220 -123.91 -60.65 11.98
N VAL A 221 -124.04 -61.92 12.37
CA VAL A 221 -123.08 -62.59 13.27
C VAL A 221 -121.72 -62.72 12.59
N MET A 222 -121.67 -63.24 11.35
CA MET A 222 -120.44 -63.33 10.56
C MET A 222 -119.75 -61.97 10.38
N LEU A 223 -120.50 -60.90 10.09
CA LEU A 223 -119.96 -59.55 9.95
C LEU A 223 -119.42 -59.00 11.28
N ARG A 224 -120.02 -59.35 12.43
CA ARG A 224 -119.47 -59.00 13.75
C ARG A 224 -118.18 -59.74 14.06
N GLU A 225 -118.06 -61.02 13.67
CA GLU A 225 -116.82 -61.78 13.83
C GLU A 225 -115.70 -61.26 12.93
N GLN A 226 -116.02 -60.88 11.69
CA GLN A 226 -115.09 -60.20 10.78
C GLN A 226 -114.66 -58.83 11.32
N LEU A 227 -115.58 -58.02 11.86
CA LEU A 227 -115.28 -56.73 12.48
C LEU A 227 -114.36 -56.89 13.70
N ASN A 228 -114.63 -57.86 14.58
CA ASN A 228 -113.77 -58.16 15.72
C ASN A 228 -112.37 -58.62 15.28
N THR A 229 -112.28 -59.43 14.22
CA THR A 229 -111.00 -59.85 13.61
C THR A 229 -110.24 -58.65 13.03
N CYS A 230 -110.95 -57.71 12.41
CA CYS A 230 -110.36 -56.47 11.89
C CYS A 230 -109.82 -55.59 13.03
N ASN A 231 -110.60 -55.39 14.10
CA ASN A 231 -110.19 -54.61 15.27
C ASN A 231 -108.96 -55.19 15.98
N GLN A 232 -108.87 -56.52 16.10
CA GLN A 232 -107.66 -57.19 16.62
C GLN A 232 -106.44 -56.94 15.73
N LYS A 233 -106.62 -56.91 14.40
CA LYS A 233 -105.55 -56.61 13.44
C LYS A 233 -105.12 -55.14 13.49
N VAL A 234 -106.05 -54.21 13.70
CA VAL A 234 -105.74 -52.78 13.93
C VAL A 234 -104.89 -52.62 15.20
N GLY A 235 -105.32 -53.17 16.33
CA GLY A 235 -104.54 -53.08 17.58
C GLY A 235 -103.15 -53.71 17.51
N PHE A 236 -102.97 -54.77 16.70
CA PHE A 236 -101.63 -55.30 16.40
C PHE A 236 -100.78 -54.28 15.63
N LEU A 237 -101.30 -53.70 14.54
CA LEU A 237 -100.60 -52.72 13.71
C LEU A 237 -100.27 -51.43 14.47
N GLU A 238 -101.15 -50.98 15.37
CA GLU A 238 -100.88 -49.86 16.28
C GLU A 238 -99.71 -50.17 17.22
N SER A 239 -99.67 -51.38 17.78
CA SER A 239 -98.57 -51.81 18.65
C SER A 239 -97.24 -51.91 17.89
N GLU A 240 -97.25 -52.41 16.64
CA GLU A 240 -96.08 -52.49 15.77
C GLU A 240 -95.58 -51.09 15.37
N ASN A 241 -96.49 -50.16 15.07
CA ASN A 241 -96.17 -48.77 14.74
C ASN A 241 -95.53 -48.04 15.93
N LEU A 242 -96.07 -48.20 17.15
CA LEU A 242 -95.45 -47.67 18.37
C LEU A 242 -94.05 -48.25 18.64
N ASP A 243 -93.83 -49.52 18.33
CA ASP A 243 -92.52 -50.16 18.43
C ASP A 243 -91.54 -49.67 17.35
N LEU A 244 -92.03 -49.36 16.14
CA LEU A 244 -91.24 -48.72 15.08
C LEU A 244 -90.83 -47.29 15.45
N GLN A 245 -91.76 -46.46 15.96
CA GLN A 245 -91.47 -45.11 16.45
C GLN A 245 -90.42 -45.10 17.57
N ARG A 246 -90.43 -46.10 18.47
CA ARG A 246 -89.37 -46.25 19.48
C ARG A 246 -88.01 -46.59 18.84
N LYS A 247 -87.97 -47.54 17.90
CA LYS A 247 -86.75 -47.93 17.15
C LYS A 247 -86.18 -46.76 16.33
N GLU A 248 -87.04 -45.95 15.73
CA GLU A 248 -86.68 -44.73 15.02
C GLU A 248 -86.08 -43.69 15.98
N LYS A 249 -86.78 -43.36 17.07
CA LYS A 249 -86.32 -42.40 18.08
C LYS A 249 -84.97 -42.77 18.69
N ASP A 250 -84.72 -44.06 18.95
CA ASP A 250 -83.42 -44.53 19.43
C ASP A 250 -82.35 -44.61 18.33
N SER A 251 -82.74 -44.69 17.05
CA SER A 251 -81.81 -44.57 15.92
C SER A 251 -81.41 -43.12 15.66
N VAL A 252 -82.35 -42.17 15.77
CA VAL A 252 -82.07 -40.72 15.71
C VAL A 252 -81.12 -40.31 16.84
N LYS A 253 -81.33 -40.77 18.08
CA LYS A 253 -80.37 -40.54 19.18
C LYS A 253 -78.96 -41.08 18.87
N LYS A 254 -78.85 -42.28 18.28
CA LYS A 254 -77.57 -42.87 17.88
C LYS A 254 -76.90 -42.10 16.73
N LEU A 255 -77.67 -41.49 15.84
CA LEU A 255 -77.15 -40.61 14.80
C LEU A 255 -76.68 -39.26 15.37
N ALA A 256 -77.42 -38.67 16.32
CA ALA A 256 -77.02 -37.45 17.01
C ALA A 256 -75.70 -37.64 17.78
N ALA A 257 -75.59 -38.69 18.61
CA ALA A 257 -74.34 -39.02 19.31
C ALA A 257 -73.16 -39.25 18.34
N LYS A 258 -73.40 -39.90 17.19
CA LYS A 258 -72.37 -40.07 16.15
C LYS A 258 -72.01 -38.78 15.42
N ALA A 259 -72.92 -37.80 15.34
CA ALA A 259 -72.63 -36.48 14.80
C ALA A 259 -71.75 -35.69 15.76
N GLU A 260 -72.01 -35.76 17.07
CA GLU A 260 -71.14 -35.22 18.12
C GLU A 260 -69.75 -35.88 18.08
N GLU A 261 -69.66 -37.21 18.02
CA GLU A 261 -68.40 -37.94 17.82
C GLU A 261 -67.64 -37.48 16.55
N LEU A 262 -68.35 -37.16 15.46
CA LEU A 262 -67.76 -36.67 14.21
C LEU A 262 -67.22 -35.24 14.32
N VAL A 263 -67.94 -34.34 15.00
CA VAL A 263 -67.45 -32.98 15.29
C VAL A 263 -66.22 -33.05 16.21
N ASP A 264 -66.27 -33.89 17.23
CA ASP A 264 -65.18 -34.10 18.18
C ASP A 264 -63.97 -34.81 17.54
N PHE A 265 -64.18 -35.59 16.47
CA PHE A 265 -63.11 -36.13 15.61
C PHE A 265 -62.54 -35.08 14.65
N LYS A 266 -63.39 -34.25 14.02
CA LYS A 266 -62.97 -33.13 13.16
C LYS A 266 -62.08 -32.14 13.92
N GLY A 267 -62.52 -31.72 15.11
CA GLY A 267 -61.72 -30.86 15.99
C GLY A 267 -60.48 -31.52 16.60
N LYS A 268 -60.25 -32.83 16.42
CA LYS A 268 -58.96 -33.50 16.69
C LYS A 268 -58.10 -33.56 15.43
N TYR A 269 -58.70 -33.81 14.27
CA TYR A 269 -58.03 -33.78 12.97
C TYR A 269 -57.45 -32.39 12.65
N GLU A 270 -58.21 -31.32 12.88
CA GLU A 270 -57.77 -29.94 12.65
C GLU A 270 -56.54 -29.60 13.52
N ARG A 271 -56.58 -29.91 14.82
CA ARG A 271 -55.42 -29.76 15.73
C ARG A 271 -54.21 -30.60 15.29
N LEU A 272 -54.41 -31.81 14.78
CA LEU A 272 -53.32 -32.63 14.24
C LEU A 272 -52.76 -32.05 12.93
N CYS A 273 -53.58 -31.38 12.11
CA CYS A 273 -53.10 -30.64 10.94
C CYS A 273 -52.27 -29.41 11.34
N ASP A 274 -52.69 -28.67 12.36
CA ASP A 274 -51.92 -27.55 12.91
C ASP A 274 -50.61 -28.02 13.56
N GLU A 275 -50.62 -29.12 14.31
CA GLU A 275 -49.43 -29.75 14.88
C GLU A 275 -48.46 -30.23 13.77
N ILE A 276 -48.97 -30.87 12.72
CA ILE A 276 -48.18 -31.26 11.54
C ILE A 276 -47.63 -30.03 10.80
N LYS A 277 -48.34 -28.91 10.79
CA LYS A 277 -47.84 -27.65 10.21
C LYS A 277 -46.70 -27.08 11.06
N ASN A 278 -46.90 -26.93 12.37
CA ASN A 278 -45.88 -26.44 13.29
C ASN A 278 -44.61 -27.31 13.22
N LEU A 279 -44.74 -28.64 13.16
CA LEU A 279 -43.61 -29.57 12.99
C LEU A 279 -42.90 -29.45 11.62
N ARG A 280 -43.56 -28.91 10.59
CA ARG A 280 -42.90 -28.57 9.30
C ARG A 280 -42.16 -27.25 9.40
N ASP A 281 -42.77 -26.26 10.05
CA ASP A 281 -42.19 -24.92 10.22
C ASP A 281 -40.96 -24.96 11.18
N GLU A 282 -41.03 -25.80 12.23
CA GLU A 282 -39.89 -26.18 13.07
C GLU A 282 -38.81 -26.94 12.29
N ARG A 283 -39.20 -27.89 11.40
CA ARG A 283 -38.26 -28.63 10.57
C ARG A 283 -37.54 -27.73 9.54
N ALA A 284 -38.23 -26.73 8.98
CA ALA A 284 -37.62 -25.71 8.13
C ALA A 284 -36.63 -24.87 8.94
N SER A 285 -37.05 -24.35 10.09
CA SER A 285 -36.19 -23.60 11.02
C SER A 285 -34.95 -24.42 11.45
N SER A 286 -35.09 -25.73 11.64
CA SER A 286 -33.99 -26.65 11.96
C SER A 286 -33.05 -26.91 10.76
N ALA A 287 -33.54 -26.79 9.52
CA ALA A 287 -32.69 -26.84 8.33
C ALA A 287 -31.88 -25.54 8.17
N ASP A 288 -32.51 -24.38 8.36
CA ASP A 288 -31.85 -23.07 8.33
C ASP A 288 -30.76 -22.96 9.41
N LEU A 289 -31.03 -23.49 10.61
CA LEU A 289 -30.03 -23.58 11.69
C LEU A 289 -28.90 -24.56 11.36
N ARG A 290 -29.16 -25.63 10.60
CA ARG A 290 -28.09 -26.52 10.11
C ARG A 290 -27.21 -25.82 9.08
N LEU A 291 -27.79 -25.14 8.10
CA LEU A 291 -27.04 -24.38 7.08
C LEU A 291 -26.16 -23.29 7.73
N LYS A 292 -26.67 -22.61 8.77
CA LYS A 292 -25.88 -21.65 9.57
C LYS A 292 -24.77 -22.32 10.37
N ASN A 293 -24.96 -23.51 10.93
CA ASN A 293 -23.88 -24.26 11.57
C ASN A 293 -22.82 -24.69 10.55
N GLU A 294 -23.21 -25.19 9.38
CA GLU A 294 -22.28 -25.55 8.29
C GLU A 294 -21.50 -24.32 7.77
N GLU A 295 -22.11 -23.14 7.76
CA GLU A 295 -21.42 -21.87 7.49
C GLU A 295 -20.44 -21.47 8.61
N LEU A 296 -20.84 -21.59 9.88
CA LEU A 296 -19.96 -21.33 11.02
C LEU A 296 -18.77 -22.30 11.09
N GLU A 297 -18.98 -23.59 10.79
CA GLU A 297 -17.91 -24.59 10.68
C GLU A 297 -16.93 -24.25 9.54
N ARG A 298 -17.45 -23.80 8.38
CA ARG A 298 -16.64 -23.34 7.24
C ARG A 298 -15.82 -22.09 7.57
N LEU A 299 -16.41 -21.13 8.28
CA LEU A 299 -15.73 -19.93 8.76
C LEU A 299 -14.68 -20.25 9.83
N LEU A 300 -14.97 -21.17 10.74
CA LEU A 300 -14.03 -21.64 11.75
C LEU A 300 -12.84 -22.36 11.10
N ALA A 301 -13.06 -23.27 10.16
CA ALA A 301 -12.01 -23.93 9.40
C ALA A 301 -11.12 -22.93 8.62
N LYS A 302 -11.71 -21.90 8.00
CA LYS A 302 -10.97 -20.81 7.36
C LYS A 302 -10.16 -19.99 8.38
N SER A 303 -10.69 -19.75 9.58
CA SER A 303 -9.96 -19.08 10.65
C SER A 303 -8.76 -19.90 11.16
N GLU A 304 -8.91 -21.23 11.29
CA GLU A 304 -7.80 -22.12 11.64
C GLU A 304 -6.73 -22.17 10.54
N GLN A 305 -7.12 -22.16 9.27
CA GLN A 305 -6.19 -22.11 8.14
C GLN A 305 -5.38 -20.80 8.17
N ASN A 306 -6.05 -19.66 8.38
CA ASN A 306 -5.38 -18.37 8.53
C ASN A 306 -4.44 -18.35 9.75
N LEU A 307 -4.85 -18.93 10.88
CA LEU A 307 -4.02 -19.02 12.08
C LEU A 307 -2.77 -19.89 11.87
N LYS A 308 -2.90 -21.02 11.15
CA LYS A 308 -1.78 -21.87 10.74
C LYS A 308 -0.83 -21.11 9.79
N ALA A 309 -1.36 -20.35 8.84
CA ALA A 309 -0.56 -19.52 7.92
C ALA A 309 0.22 -18.42 8.66
N LEU A 310 -0.41 -17.74 9.62
CA LEU A 310 0.24 -16.76 10.49
C LEU A 310 1.32 -17.41 11.38
N GLN A 311 1.09 -18.61 11.92
CA GLN A 311 2.12 -19.35 12.68
C GLN A 311 3.33 -19.72 11.81
N THR A 312 3.12 -20.13 10.54
CA THR A 312 4.24 -20.37 9.61
C THR A 312 5.00 -19.08 9.31
N GLN A 313 4.30 -17.97 9.06
CA GLN A 313 4.92 -16.65 8.83
C GLN A 313 5.69 -16.16 10.06
N GLU A 314 5.16 -16.34 11.27
CA GLU A 314 5.86 -16.03 12.52
C GLU A 314 7.12 -16.88 12.68
N SER A 315 7.07 -18.17 12.36
CA SER A 315 8.23 -19.05 12.44
C SER A 315 9.32 -18.67 11.43
N GLU A 316 8.94 -18.22 10.23
CA GLU A 316 9.87 -17.73 9.21
C GLU A 316 10.49 -16.39 9.61
N LEU A 317 9.70 -15.43 10.10
CA LEU A 317 10.20 -14.14 10.59
C LEU A 317 11.16 -14.33 11.77
N ARG A 318 10.86 -15.23 12.71
CA ARG A 318 11.78 -15.62 13.79
C ARG A 318 13.09 -16.21 13.24
N PHE A 319 13.03 -17.04 12.21
CA PHE A 319 14.23 -17.59 11.57
C PHE A 319 15.06 -16.50 10.85
N ARG A 320 14.41 -15.58 10.12
CA ARG A 320 15.07 -14.43 9.49
C ARG A 320 15.77 -13.55 10.53
N ILE A 321 15.09 -13.22 11.65
CA ILE A 321 15.67 -12.47 12.77
C ILE A 321 16.92 -13.18 13.34
N LEU A 322 16.84 -14.49 13.64
CA LEU A 322 17.96 -15.29 14.13
C LEU A 322 19.12 -15.43 13.12
N SER A 323 18.87 -15.16 11.84
CA SER A 323 19.92 -15.07 10.80
C SER A 323 20.59 -13.69 10.83
N CYS A 324 19.81 -12.61 10.86
CA CYS A 324 20.33 -11.25 10.95
C CYS A 324 21.09 -10.99 12.27
N GLU A 325 20.64 -11.54 13.40
CA GLU A 325 21.37 -11.48 14.67
C GLU A 325 22.75 -12.13 14.59
N ARG A 326 22.88 -13.23 13.83
CA ARG A 326 24.16 -13.91 13.60
C ARG A 326 25.06 -13.09 12.69
N GLU A 327 24.53 -12.56 11.59
CA GLU A 327 25.26 -11.69 10.66
C GLU A 327 25.77 -10.42 11.38
N ILE A 328 24.96 -9.82 12.24
CA ILE A 328 25.36 -8.71 13.11
C ILE A 328 26.51 -9.10 14.04
N GLU A 329 26.52 -10.31 14.61
CA GLU A 329 27.61 -10.76 15.47
C GLU A 329 28.90 -11.08 14.69
N GLU A 330 28.79 -11.66 13.50
CA GLU A 330 29.92 -11.86 12.57
C GLU A 330 30.50 -10.52 12.11
N LEU A 331 29.66 -9.52 11.83
CA LEU A 331 30.08 -8.13 11.53
C LEU A 331 30.77 -7.46 12.72
N LYS A 332 30.29 -7.64 13.96
CA LYS A 332 31.00 -7.19 15.18
C LYS A 332 32.35 -7.88 15.34
N GLU A 333 32.45 -9.18 15.09
CA GLU A 333 33.74 -9.89 15.18
C GLU A 333 34.73 -9.35 14.13
N ASN A 334 34.25 -9.04 12.92
CA ASN A 334 35.05 -8.46 11.85
C ASN A 334 35.45 -7.00 12.12
N ASP A 335 34.57 -6.17 12.67
CA ASP A 335 34.91 -4.84 13.18
C ASP A 335 35.97 -4.90 14.29
N ASN A 336 35.84 -5.81 15.26
CA ASN A 336 36.87 -6.01 16.29
C ASN A 336 38.22 -6.46 15.72
N LYS A 337 38.23 -7.32 14.69
CA LYS A 337 39.46 -7.68 13.94
C LYS A 337 40.05 -6.46 13.22
N MET A 338 39.23 -5.66 12.54
CA MET A 338 39.67 -4.44 11.85
C MET A 338 40.24 -3.39 12.83
N LYS A 339 39.57 -3.15 13.97
CA LYS A 339 40.06 -2.27 15.05
C LYS A 339 41.39 -2.75 15.61
N SER A 340 41.56 -4.06 15.81
CA SER A 340 42.82 -4.66 16.24
C SER A 340 43.94 -4.44 15.21
N SER A 341 43.66 -4.67 13.92
CA SER A 341 44.61 -4.45 12.82
C SER A 341 44.96 -2.97 12.64
N MET A 342 43.99 -2.05 12.77
CA MET A 342 44.24 -0.60 12.76
C MET A 342 45.13 -0.17 13.93
N SER A 343 44.93 -0.73 15.13
CA SER A 343 45.77 -0.47 16.30
C SER A 343 47.22 -0.94 16.07
N GLU A 344 47.38 -2.16 15.53
CA GLU A 344 48.69 -2.69 15.14
C GLU A 344 49.37 -1.79 14.09
N LYS A 345 48.66 -1.43 13.01
CA LYS A 345 49.19 -0.56 11.94
C LYS A 345 49.48 0.87 12.41
N MET A 346 48.72 1.39 13.38
CA MET A 346 49.02 2.68 14.00
C MET A 346 50.28 2.61 14.88
N SER A 347 50.50 1.50 15.59
CA SER A 347 51.73 1.26 16.33
C SER A 347 52.95 1.12 15.39
N GLU A 348 52.79 0.44 14.25
CA GLU A 348 53.82 0.31 13.21
C GLU A 348 54.13 1.67 12.57
N MET A 349 53.12 2.48 12.24
CA MET A 349 53.30 3.84 11.73
C MET A 349 54.07 4.73 12.72
N ASN A 350 53.75 4.64 14.01
CA ASN A 350 54.48 5.41 15.04
C ASN A 350 55.93 4.93 15.17
N ARG A 351 56.18 3.62 15.13
CA ARG A 351 57.52 3.02 15.10
C ARG A 351 58.34 3.48 13.89
N LEU A 352 57.71 3.55 12.71
CA LEU A 352 58.34 4.05 11.47
C LEU A 352 58.58 5.57 11.51
N ARG A 353 57.67 6.35 12.12
CA ARG A 353 57.86 7.79 12.35
C ARG A 353 59.04 8.06 13.29
N GLU A 354 59.20 7.26 14.35
CA GLU A 354 60.39 7.30 15.21
C GLU A 354 61.67 6.93 14.47
N GLU A 355 61.66 5.87 13.65
CA GLU A 355 62.82 5.54 12.81
C GLU A 355 63.17 6.68 11.85
N SER A 356 62.18 7.32 11.21
CA SER A 356 62.41 8.45 10.31
C SER A 356 63.00 9.65 11.06
N ALA A 357 62.55 9.94 12.29
CA ALA A 357 63.12 11.00 13.11
C ALA A 357 64.59 10.72 13.48
N LYS A 358 64.90 9.48 13.90
CA LYS A 358 66.27 9.02 14.21
C LYS A 358 67.19 9.05 12.99
N ARG A 359 66.66 8.77 11.79
CA ARG A 359 67.39 8.91 10.52
C ARG A 359 67.61 10.37 10.14
N GLN A 360 66.63 11.26 10.35
CA GLN A 360 66.80 12.70 10.12
C GLN A 360 67.88 13.28 11.05
N GLU A 361 67.83 12.97 12.34
CA GLU A 361 68.85 13.38 13.32
C GLU A 361 70.26 12.92 12.93
N MET A 362 70.40 11.74 12.31
CA MET A 362 71.66 11.26 11.75
C MET A 362 72.10 12.02 10.49
N VAL A 363 71.17 12.36 9.59
CA VAL A 363 71.43 13.19 8.41
C VAL A 363 71.86 14.61 8.81
N ASP A 364 71.23 15.19 9.83
CA ASP A 364 71.55 16.53 10.33
C ASP A 364 72.98 16.55 10.90
N LYS A 365 73.35 15.55 11.72
CA LYS A 365 74.71 15.38 12.26
C LYS A 365 75.77 15.15 11.17
N LEU A 366 75.49 14.29 10.19
CA LEU A 366 76.40 14.07 9.05
C LEU A 366 76.54 15.34 8.19
N THR A 367 75.50 16.17 8.12
CA THR A 367 75.55 17.47 7.43
C THR A 367 76.41 18.46 8.21
N GLU A 368 76.30 18.50 9.55
CA GLU A 368 77.16 19.29 10.42
C GLU A 368 78.63 18.86 10.32
N GLU A 369 78.94 17.55 10.41
CA GLU A 369 80.30 17.02 10.19
C GLU A 369 80.86 17.36 8.81
N ASN A 370 80.03 17.35 7.76
CA ASN A 370 80.44 17.70 6.40
C ASN A 370 80.70 19.21 6.24
N VAL A 371 79.91 20.07 6.91
CA VAL A 371 80.16 21.52 6.97
C VAL A 371 81.47 21.82 7.73
N LEU A 372 81.69 21.17 8.87
CA LEU A 372 82.95 21.28 9.64
C LEU A 372 84.15 20.78 8.82
N SER A 373 84.01 19.65 8.13
CA SER A 373 85.05 19.11 7.25
C SER A 373 85.34 20.03 6.07
N SER A 374 84.31 20.65 5.48
CA SER A 374 84.47 21.63 4.40
C SER A 374 85.17 22.91 4.87
N ALA A 375 84.83 23.40 6.06
CA ALA A 375 85.51 24.54 6.68
C ALA A 375 86.99 24.25 6.95
N LEU A 376 87.31 23.07 7.50
CA LEU A 376 88.68 22.60 7.72
C LEU A 376 89.46 22.46 6.39
N ILE A 377 88.81 21.99 5.32
CA ILE A 377 89.42 21.90 3.98
C ILE A 377 89.76 23.30 3.45
N GLU A 378 88.91 24.31 3.63
CA GLU A 378 89.24 25.69 3.23
C GLU A 378 90.32 26.33 4.13
N GLU A 379 90.31 26.08 5.44
CA GLU A 379 91.39 26.53 6.33
C GLU A 379 92.74 25.93 5.92
N LEU A 380 92.77 24.62 5.61
CA LEU A 380 93.95 23.94 5.07
C LEU A 380 94.37 24.48 3.69
N LYS A 381 93.43 24.83 2.80
CA LYS A 381 93.73 25.51 1.51
C LYS A 381 94.32 26.89 1.72
N VAL A 382 93.82 27.67 2.68
CA VAL A 382 94.37 28.99 3.06
C VAL A 382 95.78 28.84 3.61
N HIS A 383 96.01 27.92 4.55
CA HIS A 383 97.35 27.60 5.07
C HIS A 383 98.31 27.16 3.96
N LEU A 384 97.89 26.24 3.09
CA LEU A 384 98.71 25.72 1.99
C LEU A 384 98.98 26.79 0.90
N SER A 385 98.08 27.76 0.73
CA SER A 385 98.30 28.93 -0.14
C SER A 385 99.27 29.94 0.50
N ARG A 386 99.15 30.17 1.81
CA ARG A 386 100.07 31.00 2.58
C ARG A 386 101.49 30.47 2.52
N SER A 387 101.70 29.19 2.83
CA SER A 387 103.03 28.58 2.77
C SER A 387 103.57 28.41 1.34
N LYS A 388 102.70 28.43 0.31
CA LYS A 388 103.14 28.61 -1.09
C LYS A 388 103.66 30.03 -1.36
N SER A 389 103.06 31.09 -0.78
CA SER A 389 103.60 32.46 -0.85
C SER A 389 104.93 32.55 -0.14
N GLU A 390 105.01 32.07 1.11
CA GLU A 390 106.23 32.05 1.92
C GLU A 390 107.36 31.28 1.19
N LEU A 391 107.06 30.14 0.55
CA LEU A 391 108.01 29.43 -0.32
C LEU A 391 108.37 30.17 -1.61
N ALA A 392 107.48 30.97 -2.19
CA ALA A 392 107.77 31.80 -3.36
C ALA A 392 108.68 32.98 -3.00
N GLU A 393 108.43 33.63 -1.87
CA GLU A 393 109.25 34.71 -1.30
C GLU A 393 110.65 34.20 -0.91
N LEU A 394 110.74 33.01 -0.30
CA LEU A 394 112.01 32.35 -0.01
C LEU A 394 112.77 31.93 -1.29
N ARG A 395 112.05 31.46 -2.33
CA ARG A 395 112.66 31.16 -3.65
C ARG A 395 113.15 32.42 -4.36
N PHE A 396 112.41 33.52 -4.28
CA PHE A 396 112.81 34.82 -4.81
C PHE A 396 114.06 35.35 -4.08
N SER A 397 114.05 35.28 -2.74
CA SER A 397 115.19 35.66 -1.91
C SER A 397 116.44 34.81 -2.22
N LEU A 398 116.28 33.49 -2.37
CA LEU A 398 117.34 32.58 -2.79
C LEU A 398 117.83 32.84 -4.22
N ALA A 399 116.96 33.27 -5.13
CA ALA A 399 117.34 33.68 -6.48
C ALA A 399 118.16 34.99 -6.46
N SER A 400 117.75 35.99 -5.67
CA SER A 400 118.54 37.22 -5.48
C SER A 400 119.87 36.98 -4.78
N GLU A 401 119.93 36.06 -3.81
CA GLU A 401 121.19 35.66 -3.15
C GLU A 401 122.11 34.90 -4.12
N LYS A 402 121.56 34.03 -4.98
CA LYS A 402 122.34 33.42 -6.07
C LYS A 402 122.86 34.46 -7.04
N GLN A 403 122.04 35.42 -7.46
CA GLN A 403 122.45 36.50 -8.36
C GLN A 403 123.50 37.42 -7.72
N ALA A 404 123.40 37.69 -6.40
CA ALA A 404 124.40 38.42 -5.64
C ALA A 404 125.73 37.65 -5.53
N ARG A 405 125.68 36.33 -5.33
CA ARG A 405 126.88 35.47 -5.36
C ARG A 405 127.50 35.37 -6.75
N GLU A 406 126.69 35.30 -7.80
CA GLU A 406 127.17 35.26 -9.19
C GLU A 406 127.80 36.61 -9.59
N ALA A 407 127.26 37.74 -9.12
CA ALA A 407 127.89 39.05 -9.21
C ALA A 407 129.20 39.12 -8.38
N ALA A 408 129.23 38.55 -7.18
CA ALA A 408 130.42 38.48 -6.34
C ALA A 408 131.52 37.59 -6.95
N GLU A 409 131.17 36.43 -7.53
CA GLU A 409 132.10 35.59 -8.29
C GLU A 409 132.60 36.29 -9.54
N ASN A 410 131.74 36.98 -10.30
CA ASN A 410 132.20 37.74 -11.46
C ASN A 410 133.12 38.90 -11.06
N ASN A 411 132.85 39.58 -9.93
CA ASN A 411 133.78 40.57 -9.37
C ASN A 411 135.10 39.93 -8.89
N ALA A 412 135.07 38.74 -8.30
CA ALA A 412 136.27 38.00 -7.91
C ALA A 412 137.09 37.52 -9.12
N ARG A 413 136.42 37.08 -10.20
CA ARG A 413 137.04 36.77 -11.50
C ARG A 413 137.69 38.02 -12.08
N HIS A 414 137.02 39.17 -12.07
CA HIS A 414 137.56 40.43 -12.60
C HIS A 414 138.72 41.00 -11.75
N ALA A 415 138.67 40.82 -10.43
CA ALA A 415 139.80 41.11 -9.53
C ALA A 415 140.99 40.17 -9.80
N SER A 416 140.74 38.88 -10.05
CA SER A 416 141.75 37.91 -10.47
C SER A 416 142.37 38.27 -11.82
N GLU A 417 141.56 38.69 -12.81
CA GLU A 417 142.06 39.19 -14.10
C GLU A 417 142.93 40.45 -13.96
N LEU A 418 142.60 41.35 -13.02
CA LEU A 418 143.40 42.54 -12.73
C LEU A 418 144.70 42.19 -12.01
N GLU A 419 144.67 41.27 -11.04
CA GLU A 419 145.88 40.70 -10.44
C GLU A 419 146.76 40.04 -11.51
N ILE A 420 146.20 39.22 -12.39
CA ILE A 420 146.91 38.55 -13.49
C ILE A 420 147.60 39.60 -14.37
N LYS A 421 146.89 40.64 -14.82
CA LYS A 421 147.47 41.70 -15.67
C LYS A 421 148.57 42.51 -14.96
N LEU A 422 148.51 42.68 -13.64
CA LEU A 422 149.58 43.29 -12.83
C LEU A 422 150.79 42.36 -12.65
N ARG A 423 150.53 41.07 -12.42
CA ARG A 423 151.53 40.00 -12.21
C ARG A 423 152.24 39.62 -13.51
N GLU A 424 151.56 39.71 -14.66
CA GLU A 424 152.12 39.63 -16.01
C GLU A 424 153.05 40.81 -16.31
N ARG A 425 152.65 42.05 -15.97
CA ARG A 425 153.47 43.24 -16.22
C ARG A 425 154.76 43.28 -15.40
N LEU A 426 154.76 42.72 -14.19
CA LEU A 426 155.97 42.55 -13.38
C LEU A 426 156.81 41.36 -13.86
N SER A 427 156.20 40.19 -14.05
CA SER A 427 156.94 39.00 -14.49
C SER A 427 157.51 39.11 -15.91
N GLN A 428 156.93 39.92 -16.82
CA GLN A 428 157.54 40.23 -18.12
C GLN A 428 158.89 40.95 -18.01
N MET A 429 159.17 41.64 -16.89
CA MET A 429 160.44 42.30 -16.65
C MET A 429 161.50 41.33 -16.13
N ASP A 430 161.14 40.46 -15.18
CA ASP A 430 162.06 39.46 -14.60
C ASP A 430 162.29 38.25 -15.54
N ASN A 431 161.28 37.86 -16.33
CA ASN A 431 161.38 36.73 -17.25
C ASN A 431 162.34 37.00 -18.43
N LEU A 432 162.59 38.26 -18.80
CA LEU A 432 163.63 38.57 -19.79
C LEU A 432 165.06 38.33 -19.26
N VAL A 433 165.23 38.27 -17.93
CA VAL A 433 166.48 37.86 -17.28
C VAL A 433 166.50 36.33 -17.09
N ALA A 434 165.43 35.75 -16.54
CA ALA A 434 165.38 34.33 -16.19
C ALA A 434 165.20 33.36 -17.39
N SER A 435 164.58 33.80 -18.49
CA SER A 435 164.35 32.95 -19.68
C SER A 435 165.66 32.52 -20.39
N ASN A 436 166.74 33.29 -20.19
CA ASN A 436 168.06 32.96 -20.74
C ASN A 436 168.71 31.76 -20.01
N GLU A 437 168.43 31.60 -18.70
CA GLU A 437 168.85 30.45 -17.90
C GLU A 437 167.95 29.21 -18.16
N LYS A 438 166.62 29.42 -18.17
CA LYS A 438 165.64 28.34 -17.98
C LYS A 438 165.30 27.55 -19.25
N LEU A 439 165.60 28.08 -20.45
CA LEU A 439 165.58 27.33 -21.71
C LEU A 439 166.50 26.09 -21.69
N SER A 440 167.46 26.02 -20.75
CA SER A 440 168.34 24.87 -20.56
C SER A 440 167.75 23.72 -19.73
N GLN A 441 166.55 23.86 -19.15
CA GLN A 441 166.00 22.87 -18.18
C GLN A 441 164.56 22.43 -18.46
N GLU A 442 163.72 23.25 -19.09
CA GLU A 442 162.27 22.95 -19.23
C GLU A 442 161.93 22.04 -20.42
N LEU A 443 162.95 21.47 -21.08
CA LEU A 443 162.83 20.51 -22.20
C LEU A 443 162.30 19.12 -21.78
N GLU A 444 162.40 18.77 -20.49
CA GLU A 444 162.14 17.39 -20.01
C GLU A 444 160.71 17.18 -19.46
N PHE A 445 160.01 18.24 -19.02
CA PHE A 445 158.71 18.09 -18.32
C PHE A 445 157.46 18.13 -19.23
N LEU A 446 157.63 18.25 -20.56
CA LEU A 446 156.55 18.13 -21.56
C LEU A 446 156.08 16.66 -21.73
N ARG A 447 155.66 16.00 -20.63
CA ARG A 447 155.46 14.54 -20.66
C ARG A 447 154.36 13.90 -19.80
N GLN A 448 153.64 14.61 -18.92
CA GLN A 448 152.80 13.89 -17.94
C GLN A 448 151.40 14.42 -17.56
N VAL A 449 150.93 15.59 -18.02
CA VAL A 449 149.55 16.05 -17.74
C VAL A 449 148.87 16.64 -18.98
N ALA A 450 148.24 15.78 -19.78
CA ALA A 450 147.36 16.18 -20.88
C ALA A 450 146.25 15.13 -21.07
N SER A 451 145.17 15.24 -20.30
CA SER A 451 143.98 14.38 -20.37
C SER A 451 142.74 15.19 -20.77
N HIS A 452 141.96 14.69 -21.73
CA HIS A 452 140.77 15.36 -22.26
C HIS A 452 139.68 14.35 -22.69
N SER A 453 138.42 14.72 -22.41
CA SER A 453 137.18 14.43 -23.14
C SER A 453 136.84 12.99 -23.61
N SER A 454 135.65 12.52 -23.22
CA SER A 454 134.68 11.96 -24.18
C SER A 454 133.23 12.17 -23.69
N THR A 455 132.35 12.65 -24.57
CA THR A 455 130.91 12.82 -24.32
C THR A 455 130.13 12.02 -25.36
N LYS A 456 129.21 11.14 -24.92
CA LYS A 456 128.36 10.36 -25.85
C LYS A 456 127.05 9.78 -25.29
N GLU A 457 126.81 9.90 -23.99
CA GLU A 457 125.80 9.08 -23.28
C GLU A 457 124.43 9.78 -23.08
N GLU A 458 124.42 11.12 -23.09
CA GLU A 458 123.23 11.94 -22.80
C GLU A 458 122.17 11.90 -23.93
N THR A 459 122.59 11.63 -25.17
CA THR A 459 121.70 11.69 -26.35
C THR A 459 120.74 10.51 -26.47
N GLU A 460 121.06 9.34 -25.89
CA GLU A 460 120.17 8.15 -25.96
C GLU A 460 119.10 8.15 -24.86
N GLN A 461 119.38 8.80 -23.72
CA GLN A 461 118.42 8.91 -22.61
C GLN A 461 117.20 9.77 -23.00
N LEU A 462 117.43 10.91 -23.68
CA LEU A 462 116.37 11.80 -24.17
C LEU A 462 115.45 11.14 -25.22
N SER A 463 115.99 10.24 -26.05
CA SER A 463 115.21 9.46 -27.02
C SER A 463 114.18 8.55 -26.35
N THR A 464 114.58 7.94 -25.23
CA THR A 464 113.77 6.93 -24.53
C THR A 464 112.56 7.55 -23.83
N ALA A 465 112.77 8.62 -23.08
CA ALA A 465 111.70 9.33 -22.35
C ALA A 465 110.62 9.90 -23.29
N LEU A 466 111.00 10.42 -24.47
CA LEU A 466 110.06 10.96 -25.46
C LEU A 466 109.06 9.92 -26.01
N ARG A 467 109.44 8.64 -26.01
CA ARG A 467 108.56 7.53 -26.40
C ARG A 467 107.55 7.20 -25.31
N GLU A 468 107.99 7.18 -24.05
CA GLU A 468 107.16 6.85 -22.88
C GLU A 468 106.07 7.91 -22.66
N CYS A 469 106.41 9.20 -22.73
CA CYS A 469 105.44 10.29 -22.71
C CYS A 469 104.36 10.18 -23.81
N ARG A 470 104.70 9.56 -24.95
CA ARG A 470 103.79 9.41 -26.11
C ARG A 470 102.75 8.30 -25.92
N GLU A 471 103.09 7.24 -25.21
CA GLU A 471 102.14 6.17 -24.87
C GLU A 471 101.24 6.57 -23.69
N HIS A 472 101.78 7.22 -22.66
CA HIS A 472 100.98 7.80 -21.57
C HIS A 472 99.92 8.79 -22.09
N LEU A 473 100.25 9.59 -23.11
CA LEU A 473 99.28 10.50 -23.73
C LEU A 473 98.14 9.76 -24.44
N LYS A 474 98.40 8.62 -25.10
CA LYS A 474 97.34 7.79 -25.70
C LYS A 474 96.43 7.19 -24.62
N GLN A 475 97.01 6.67 -23.55
CA GLN A 475 96.26 6.07 -22.45
C GLN A 475 95.32 7.09 -21.80
N ALA A 476 95.82 8.29 -21.49
CA ALA A 476 95.00 9.38 -20.94
C ALA A 476 93.86 9.83 -21.88
N ILE A 477 94.05 9.73 -23.20
CA ILE A 477 92.99 10.01 -24.19
C ILE A 477 91.93 8.89 -24.21
N ALA A 478 92.31 7.63 -24.06
CA ALA A 478 91.38 6.51 -23.97
C ALA A 478 90.55 6.59 -22.69
N GLU A 479 91.19 6.76 -21.53
CA GLU A 479 90.54 6.91 -20.22
C GLU A 479 89.57 8.11 -20.19
N LYS A 480 89.93 9.23 -20.84
CA LYS A 480 89.05 10.39 -21.00
C LYS A 480 87.80 10.08 -21.83
N ASN A 481 87.91 9.30 -22.90
CA ASN A 481 86.75 8.95 -23.73
C ASN A 481 85.81 8.00 -22.98
N GLU A 482 86.35 7.00 -22.28
CA GLU A 482 85.55 6.07 -21.46
C GLU A 482 84.84 6.79 -20.30
N LEU A 483 85.50 7.76 -19.67
CA LEU A 483 84.87 8.66 -18.68
C LEU A 483 83.71 9.45 -19.27
N LYS A 484 83.83 9.92 -20.51
CA LYS A 484 82.76 10.67 -21.21
C LYS A 484 81.58 9.79 -21.60
N GLU A 485 81.81 8.54 -21.98
CA GLU A 485 80.74 7.57 -22.23
C GLU A 485 79.99 7.24 -20.92
N ARG A 486 80.72 7.10 -19.81
CA ARG A 486 80.12 6.94 -18.47
C ARG A 486 79.36 8.19 -18.00
N GLU A 487 79.79 9.39 -18.37
CA GLU A 487 79.10 10.67 -18.11
C GLU A 487 77.73 10.76 -18.83
N VAL A 488 77.66 10.33 -20.10
CA VAL A 488 76.40 10.25 -20.86
C VAL A 488 75.44 9.23 -20.21
N ALA A 489 75.90 8.01 -19.95
CA ALA A 489 75.05 6.97 -19.35
C ALA A 489 74.55 7.33 -17.92
N ASN A 490 75.32 8.14 -17.17
CA ASN A 490 74.85 8.68 -15.89
C ASN A 490 73.84 9.82 -16.08
N SER A 491 73.95 10.63 -17.14
CA SER A 491 73.00 11.69 -17.46
C SER A 491 71.63 11.12 -17.84
N GLU A 492 71.60 10.02 -18.61
CA GLU A 492 70.38 9.28 -18.95
C GLU A 492 69.68 8.72 -17.70
N ARG A 493 70.45 8.13 -16.77
CA ARG A 493 69.95 7.65 -15.47
C ARG A 493 69.42 8.77 -14.56
N ILE A 494 70.01 9.96 -14.61
CA ILE A 494 69.49 11.11 -13.86
C ILE A 494 68.11 11.51 -14.39
N ALA A 495 67.93 11.58 -15.72
CA ALA A 495 66.64 11.86 -16.33
C ALA A 495 65.57 10.79 -16.01
N GLU A 496 65.95 9.50 -15.99
CA GLU A 496 65.08 8.39 -15.58
C GLU A 496 64.63 8.55 -14.11
N VAL A 497 65.57 8.86 -13.19
CA VAL A 497 65.27 9.12 -11.77
C VAL A 497 64.40 10.38 -11.58
N GLU A 498 64.59 11.42 -12.38
CA GLU A 498 63.75 12.62 -12.34
C GLU A 498 62.32 12.35 -12.84
N SER A 499 62.16 11.52 -13.88
CA SER A 499 60.84 11.05 -14.34
C SER A 499 60.12 10.24 -13.24
N LEU A 500 60.81 9.30 -12.59
CA LEU A 500 60.24 8.51 -11.50
C LEU A 500 59.91 9.36 -10.26
N ARG A 501 60.68 10.41 -9.97
CA ARG A 501 60.36 11.40 -8.92
C ARG A 501 59.11 12.21 -9.25
N TYR A 502 58.91 12.57 -10.52
CA TYR A 502 57.69 13.25 -10.97
C TYR A 502 56.46 12.35 -10.83
N GLU A 503 56.54 11.08 -11.26
CA GLU A 503 55.46 10.10 -11.05
C GLU A 503 55.13 9.89 -9.57
N LEU A 504 56.14 9.75 -8.71
CA LEU A 504 55.94 9.63 -7.26
C LEU A 504 55.20 10.84 -6.69
N LYS A 505 55.59 12.05 -7.08
CA LYS A 505 54.92 13.29 -6.65
C LYS A 505 53.46 13.33 -7.11
N CYS A 506 53.15 12.94 -8.35
CA CYS A 506 51.77 12.86 -8.83
C CYS A 506 50.94 11.77 -8.12
N ARG A 507 51.58 10.67 -7.67
CA ARG A 507 50.95 9.66 -6.82
C ARG A 507 50.68 10.21 -5.41
N ASP A 508 51.64 10.89 -4.78
CA ASP A 508 51.48 11.51 -3.46
C ASP A 508 50.38 12.58 -3.44
N GLU A 509 50.31 13.44 -4.46
CA GLU A 509 49.22 14.42 -4.66
C GLU A 509 47.84 13.74 -4.84
N THR A 510 47.82 12.51 -5.35
CA THR A 510 46.59 11.72 -5.50
C THR A 510 46.20 11.03 -4.19
N VAL A 511 47.16 10.48 -3.44
CA VAL A 511 46.94 9.95 -2.08
C VAL A 511 46.47 11.04 -1.12
N ALA A 512 47.00 12.27 -1.24
CA ALA A 512 46.56 13.42 -0.45
C ALA A 512 45.08 13.76 -0.74
N ARG A 513 44.67 13.81 -2.01
CA ARG A 513 43.27 14.02 -2.42
C ARG A 513 42.36 12.91 -1.91
N LEU A 514 42.75 11.65 -2.05
CA LEU A 514 41.97 10.50 -1.56
C LEU A 514 41.76 10.56 -0.04
N ARG A 515 42.81 10.89 0.75
CA ARG A 515 42.67 11.10 2.20
C ARG A 515 41.76 12.29 2.57
N THR A 516 41.71 13.34 1.74
CA THR A 516 40.77 14.44 1.95
C THR A 516 39.32 14.00 1.73
N VAL A 517 39.06 13.14 0.74
CA VAL A 517 37.74 12.54 0.51
C VAL A 517 37.39 11.53 1.61
N GLU A 518 38.35 10.69 2.04
CA GLU A 518 38.19 9.75 3.16
C GLU A 518 37.81 10.46 4.47
N SER A 519 38.40 11.63 4.75
CA SER A 519 38.01 12.45 5.90
C SER A 519 36.57 12.91 5.78
N LYS A 520 36.21 13.56 4.65
CA LYS A 520 34.84 14.04 4.42
C LYS A 520 33.79 12.95 4.59
N LEU A 521 33.98 11.81 3.91
CA LEU A 521 33.04 10.68 4.01
C LEU A 521 32.94 10.10 5.43
N ARG A 522 33.95 10.29 6.29
CA ARG A 522 33.88 9.94 7.71
C ARG A 522 33.12 10.98 8.52
N ASP A 523 33.36 12.26 8.25
CA ASP A 523 32.68 13.39 8.88
C ASP A 523 31.16 13.34 8.52
N ASP A 524 30.83 13.11 7.25
CA ASP A 524 29.47 12.92 6.72
C ASP A 524 28.79 11.68 7.36
N LEU A 525 29.52 10.58 7.53
CA LEU A 525 29.03 9.36 8.17
C LEU A 525 28.78 9.56 9.67
N GLU A 526 29.59 10.36 10.36
CA GLU A 526 29.38 10.71 11.77
C GLU A 526 28.13 11.60 11.94
N GLU A 527 27.91 12.56 11.03
CA GLU A 527 26.66 13.35 10.97
C GLU A 527 25.43 12.45 10.74
N LYS A 528 25.49 11.51 9.78
CA LYS A 528 24.36 10.58 9.55
C LYS A 528 24.14 9.56 10.66
N CYS A 529 25.20 9.11 11.35
CA CYS A 529 25.05 8.34 12.58
C CYS A 529 24.33 9.13 13.67
N ALA A 530 24.62 10.44 13.80
CA ALA A 530 23.94 11.32 14.75
C ALA A 530 22.47 11.56 14.38
N GLU A 531 22.14 11.79 13.11
CA GLU A 531 20.75 11.90 12.63
C GLU A 531 19.94 10.63 12.94
N ILE A 532 20.51 9.45 12.69
CA ILE A 532 19.87 8.15 12.96
C ILE A 532 19.64 7.96 14.47
N ALA A 533 20.60 8.35 15.32
CA ALA A 533 20.44 8.29 16.77
C ALA A 533 19.33 9.23 17.28
N ASP A 534 19.24 10.45 16.72
CA ASP A 534 18.22 11.43 17.09
C ASP A 534 16.82 11.00 16.63
N LEU A 535 16.70 10.41 15.44
CA LEU A 535 15.48 9.76 14.95
C LEU A 535 15.08 8.56 15.82
N GLY A 536 16.04 7.72 16.22
CA GLY A 536 15.81 6.61 17.15
C GLY A 536 15.29 7.08 18.50
N HIS A 537 15.81 8.18 19.05
CA HIS A 537 15.30 8.77 20.29
C HIS A 537 13.86 9.32 20.13
N ARG A 538 13.53 9.93 18.99
CA ARG A 538 12.17 10.39 18.68
C ARG A 538 11.19 9.22 18.54
N LEU A 539 11.59 8.14 17.86
CA LEU A 539 10.81 6.91 17.74
C LEU A 539 10.53 6.30 19.13
N GLY A 540 11.55 6.26 19.99
CA GLY A 540 11.41 5.79 21.38
C GLY A 540 10.34 6.58 22.16
N LYS A 541 10.37 7.93 22.09
CA LYS A 541 9.34 8.78 22.74
C LYS A 541 7.94 8.52 22.20
N ILE A 542 7.79 8.36 20.89
CA ILE A 542 6.49 8.03 20.26
C ILE A 542 6.01 6.66 20.74
N ASN A 543 6.89 5.67 20.86
CA ASN A 543 6.51 4.35 21.37
C ASN A 543 6.09 4.41 22.84
N GLU A 544 6.82 5.15 23.68
CA GLU A 544 6.41 5.40 25.07
C GLU A 544 5.04 6.12 25.17
N GLU A 545 4.72 7.02 24.24
CA GLU A 545 3.40 7.68 24.16
C GLU A 545 2.31 6.68 23.74
N CYS A 546 2.57 5.84 22.74
CA CYS A 546 1.67 4.74 22.36
C CYS A 546 1.47 3.72 23.49
N ASP A 547 2.49 3.45 24.30
CA ASP A 547 2.39 2.56 25.47
C ASP A 547 1.55 3.20 26.59
N ARG A 548 1.76 4.51 26.88
CA ARG A 548 0.90 5.27 27.80
C ARG A 548 -0.57 5.30 27.36
N VAL A 549 -0.83 5.57 26.07
CA VAL A 549 -2.20 5.60 25.53
C VAL A 549 -2.87 4.21 25.57
N ARG A 550 -2.11 3.12 25.38
CA ARG A 550 -2.63 1.75 25.53
C ARG A 550 -2.99 1.43 26.98
N GLU A 551 -2.16 1.83 27.94
CA GLU A 551 -2.45 1.67 29.37
C GLU A 551 -3.68 2.50 29.81
N GLU A 552 -3.75 3.77 29.39
CA GLU A 552 -4.92 4.64 29.64
C GLU A 552 -6.21 4.06 29.04
N PHE A 553 -6.13 3.47 27.83
CA PHE A 553 -7.27 2.79 27.20
C PHE A 553 -7.70 1.52 27.95
N HIS A 554 -6.75 0.69 28.42
CA HIS A 554 -7.08 -0.47 29.24
C HIS A 554 -7.69 -0.09 30.59
N ILE A 555 -7.19 0.96 31.24
CA ILE A 555 -7.79 1.51 32.48
C ILE A 555 -9.21 2.02 32.20
N PHE A 556 -9.43 2.72 31.09
CA PHE A 556 -10.77 3.16 30.68
C PHE A 556 -11.72 1.97 30.42
N GLN A 557 -11.26 0.95 29.69
CA GLN A 557 -12.03 -0.27 29.45
C GLN A 557 -12.40 -0.97 30.76
N GLN A 558 -11.43 -1.16 31.67
CA GLN A 558 -11.68 -1.82 32.96
C GLN A 558 -12.67 -1.03 33.83
N LEU A 559 -12.61 0.31 33.82
CA LEU A 559 -13.58 1.17 34.51
C LEU A 559 -14.97 1.08 33.89
N ALA A 560 -15.09 1.00 32.57
CA ALA A 560 -16.37 0.82 31.90
C ALA A 560 -16.97 -0.57 32.19
N GLU A 561 -16.17 -1.63 32.12
CA GLU A 561 -16.57 -3.00 32.47
C GLU A 561 -17.02 -3.10 33.94
N GLN A 562 -16.30 -2.45 34.87
CA GLN A 562 -16.73 -2.37 36.28
C GLN A 562 -18.06 -1.65 36.43
N GLN A 563 -18.28 -0.51 35.75
CA GLN A 563 -19.56 0.21 35.79
C GLN A 563 -20.73 -0.62 35.24
N TYR A 564 -20.51 -1.41 34.18
CA TYR A 564 -21.51 -2.35 33.68
C TYR A 564 -21.79 -3.47 34.69
N CYS A 565 -20.77 -4.03 35.34
CA CYS A 565 -20.93 -5.02 36.41
C CYS A 565 -21.71 -4.46 37.61
N ASP A 566 -21.31 -3.29 38.12
CA ASP A 566 -21.99 -2.60 39.25
C ASP A 566 -23.48 -2.35 38.93
N MET A 567 -23.78 -1.90 37.71
CA MET A 567 -25.17 -1.71 37.25
C MET A 567 -25.92 -3.05 37.16
N ILE A 568 -25.29 -4.12 36.68
CA ILE A 568 -25.91 -5.46 36.62
C ILE A 568 -26.19 -5.99 38.03
N GLU A 569 -25.29 -5.77 39.00
CA GLU A 569 -25.52 -6.13 40.40
C GLU A 569 -26.63 -5.28 41.04
N GLU A 570 -26.72 -3.97 40.74
CA GLU A 570 -27.85 -3.12 41.17
C GLU A 570 -29.19 -3.64 40.63
N LYS A 571 -29.26 -3.97 39.33
CA LYS A 571 -30.48 -4.52 38.70
C LYS A 571 -30.81 -5.90 39.25
N ARG A 572 -29.82 -6.75 39.51
CA ARG A 572 -30.01 -8.05 40.17
C ARG A 572 -30.58 -7.86 41.58
N GLY A 573 -30.03 -6.93 42.38
CA GLY A 573 -30.54 -6.61 43.72
C GLY A 573 -31.98 -6.09 43.69
N GLN A 574 -32.35 -5.30 42.67
CA GLN A 574 -33.73 -4.86 42.45
C GLN A 574 -34.67 -6.04 42.13
N ILE A 575 -34.25 -6.98 41.28
CA ILE A 575 -35.01 -8.20 40.96
C ILE A 575 -35.15 -9.09 42.20
N GLU A 576 -34.09 -9.25 42.99
CA GLU A 576 -34.06 -10.09 44.19
C GLU A 576 -34.91 -9.49 45.33
N ALA A 577 -34.93 -8.16 45.46
CA ALA A 577 -35.84 -7.43 46.35
C ALA A 577 -37.32 -7.53 45.91
N LEU A 578 -37.60 -7.42 44.61
CA LEU A 578 -38.95 -7.64 44.07
C LEU A 578 -39.42 -9.08 44.27
N SER A 579 -38.54 -10.06 44.05
CA SER A 579 -38.81 -11.48 44.27
C SER A 579 -39.06 -11.78 45.76
N SER A 580 -38.26 -11.18 46.64
CA SER A 580 -38.47 -11.27 48.10
C SER A 580 -39.79 -10.65 48.54
N ARG A 581 -40.20 -9.54 47.91
CA ARG A 581 -41.49 -8.88 48.17
C ARG A 581 -42.68 -9.69 47.64
N LEU A 582 -42.54 -10.36 46.50
CA LEU A 582 -43.51 -11.35 46.01
C LEU A 582 -43.65 -12.51 47.00
N ALA A 583 -42.54 -13.13 47.41
CA ALA A 583 -42.56 -14.20 48.40
C ALA A 583 -43.16 -13.78 49.75
N GLN A 584 -42.99 -12.52 50.17
CA GLN A 584 -43.64 -11.96 51.37
C GLN A 584 -45.15 -11.73 51.20
N LEU A 585 -45.63 -11.43 49.99
CA LEU A 585 -47.06 -11.35 49.68
C LEU A 585 -47.70 -12.75 49.59
N GLU A 586 -46.98 -13.72 49.03
CA GLU A 586 -47.42 -15.13 48.92
C GLU A 586 -47.44 -15.86 50.28
N SER A 587 -46.53 -15.49 51.20
CA SER A 587 -46.44 -16.08 52.53
C SER A 587 -47.28 -15.39 53.62
N TYR A 588 -48.09 -14.37 53.26
CA TYR A 588 -48.87 -13.59 54.23
C TYR A 588 -50.01 -14.44 54.85
N PRO A 589 -49.89 -14.87 56.13
CA PRO A 589 -50.72 -15.95 56.64
C PRO A 589 -51.97 -15.42 57.35
N GLY A 590 -53.04 -15.18 56.59
CA GLY A 590 -54.37 -14.99 57.19
C GLY A 590 -55.30 -13.99 56.51
N ILE A 591 -55.86 -14.36 55.36
CA ILE A 591 -57.25 -13.96 55.01
C ILE A 591 -58.00 -15.22 54.57
N ASP A 592 -58.81 -15.76 55.48
CA ASP A 592 -59.71 -16.89 55.21
C ASP A 592 -60.96 -16.40 54.48
N VAL A 593 -60.90 -16.34 53.14
CA VAL A 593 -62.05 -15.98 52.29
C VAL A 593 -62.83 -17.25 51.96
N GLY A 594 -63.72 -17.64 52.88
CA GLY A 594 -64.58 -18.80 52.72
C GLY A 594 -65.56 -18.70 51.54
N LYS A 595 -66.01 -19.89 51.08
CA LYS A 595 -67.15 -20.16 50.17
C LYS A 595 -67.79 -18.94 49.49
N VAL A 596 -67.34 -18.61 48.28
CA VAL A 596 -68.09 -17.79 47.32
C VAL A 596 -68.51 -18.67 46.15
N GLU A 597 -69.71 -18.46 45.63
CA GLU A 597 -70.24 -19.18 44.46
C GLU A 597 -69.42 -18.86 43.21
N LYS A 598 -69.35 -19.81 42.26
CA LYS A 598 -68.60 -19.64 41.01
C LYS A 598 -69.35 -18.76 40.01
N THR A 599 -69.44 -17.46 40.29
CA THR A 599 -69.64 -16.47 39.24
C THR A 599 -68.41 -16.51 38.31
N PRO A 600 -68.59 -16.38 36.99
CA PRO A 600 -67.47 -16.38 36.06
C PRO A 600 -66.64 -15.10 36.21
N ARG A 601 -65.34 -15.15 35.87
CA ARG A 601 -64.46 -13.96 35.84
C ARG A 601 -64.26 -13.47 34.41
N ALA A 602 -64.29 -12.16 34.25
CA ALA A 602 -64.10 -11.53 32.95
C ALA A 602 -62.65 -11.68 32.45
N LEU A 603 -62.47 -11.69 31.13
CA LEU A 603 -61.16 -11.76 30.48
C LEU A 603 -60.24 -10.60 30.94
N TYR A 604 -60.83 -9.43 31.16
CA TYR A 604 -60.18 -8.27 31.73
C TYR A 604 -59.55 -8.51 33.11
N ASP A 605 -60.18 -9.36 33.95
CA ASP A 605 -59.66 -9.66 35.27
C ASP A 605 -58.44 -10.59 35.26
N CYS A 606 -58.16 -11.25 34.13
CA CYS A 606 -56.95 -12.03 33.91
C CYS A 606 -55.75 -11.17 33.47
N ILE A 607 -55.94 -9.88 33.14
CA ILE A 607 -54.86 -8.97 32.74
C ILE A 607 -54.04 -8.55 33.97
N LEU A 608 -52.70 -8.65 33.87
CA LEU A 608 -51.75 -8.20 34.89
C LEU A 608 -51.98 -6.71 35.26
N PRO A 609 -51.93 -6.32 36.55
CA PRO A 609 -52.28 -4.97 36.99
C PRO A 609 -51.56 -3.83 36.27
N ALA A 610 -50.26 -3.94 36.00
CA ALA A 610 -49.49 -2.91 35.29
C ALA A 610 -49.93 -2.72 33.82
N VAL A 611 -50.34 -3.81 33.15
CA VAL A 611 -50.90 -3.75 31.80
C VAL A 611 -52.33 -3.20 31.85
N ARG A 612 -53.09 -3.51 32.91
CA ARG A 612 -54.43 -2.96 33.15
C ARG A 612 -54.39 -1.44 33.36
N GLU A 613 -53.44 -0.94 34.15
CA GLU A 613 -53.24 0.50 34.42
C GLU A 613 -52.83 1.27 33.15
N LEU A 614 -51.92 0.70 32.34
CA LEU A 614 -51.59 1.24 31.01
C LEU A 614 -52.79 1.22 30.05
N ALA A 615 -53.59 0.16 30.07
CA ALA A 615 -54.79 0.04 29.24
C ALA A 615 -55.89 1.03 29.67
N GLU A 616 -56.17 1.21 30.97
CA GLU A 616 -57.12 2.21 31.46
C GLU A 616 -56.66 3.64 31.13
N LYS A 617 -55.35 3.92 31.20
CA LYS A 617 -54.81 5.19 30.74
C LYS A 617 -55.02 5.39 29.22
N ALA A 618 -54.68 4.40 28.40
CA ALA A 618 -54.88 4.46 26.96
C ALA A 618 -56.38 4.53 26.56
N ALA A 619 -57.27 3.94 27.35
CA ALA A 619 -58.73 4.10 27.21
C ALA A 619 -59.24 5.48 27.59
N SER A 620 -58.59 6.19 28.52
CA SER A 620 -58.90 7.61 28.80
C SER A 620 -58.46 8.55 27.67
N GLU A 621 -57.54 8.09 26.81
CA GLU A 621 -56.99 8.82 25.65
C GLU A 621 -57.62 8.36 24.31
N SER A 622 -58.25 7.18 24.24
CA SER A 622 -58.84 6.61 23.02
C SER A 622 -60.11 5.80 23.29
N ALA A 623 -61.23 6.23 22.69
CA ALA A 623 -62.53 5.55 22.81
C ALA A 623 -62.52 4.09 22.32
N SER A 624 -61.79 3.79 21.25
CA SER A 624 -61.65 2.42 20.73
C SER A 624 -61.02 1.46 21.75
N ILE A 625 -60.08 1.96 22.56
CA ILE A 625 -59.45 1.18 23.64
C ILE A 625 -60.40 1.06 24.85
N ALA A 626 -61.22 2.08 25.12
CA ALA A 626 -62.27 1.99 26.14
C ALA A 626 -63.35 0.94 25.79
N ASP A 627 -63.79 0.90 24.52
CA ASP A 627 -64.76 -0.09 24.04
C ASP A 627 -64.16 -1.52 24.05
N ALA A 628 -62.90 -1.70 23.64
CA ALA A 628 -62.21 -2.98 23.75
C ALA A 628 -62.04 -3.45 25.21
N ILE A 629 -61.71 -2.54 26.14
CA ILE A 629 -61.67 -2.85 27.58
C ILE A 629 -63.05 -3.26 28.11
N LYS A 630 -64.12 -2.61 27.65
CA LYS A 630 -65.49 -2.95 28.01
C LYS A 630 -65.85 -4.35 27.49
N GLU A 631 -65.54 -4.69 26.25
CA GLU A 631 -65.74 -6.02 25.68
C GLU A 631 -64.95 -7.10 26.45
N MET A 632 -63.71 -6.81 26.87
CA MET A 632 -62.94 -7.71 27.74
C MET A 632 -63.54 -7.84 29.16
N ARG A 633 -64.28 -6.85 29.66
CA ARG A 633 -65.04 -6.92 30.93
C ARG A 633 -66.35 -7.69 30.80
N GLU A 634 -66.87 -7.82 29.59
CA GLU A 634 -68.13 -8.53 29.28
C GLU A 634 -67.88 -9.98 28.79
N THR A 635 -66.66 -10.31 28.35
CA THR A 635 -66.23 -11.66 27.92
C THR A 635 -65.74 -12.52 29.10
N PHE A 636 -66.19 -13.78 29.20
CA PHE A 636 -65.87 -14.68 30.33
C PHE A 636 -65.17 -15.98 29.90
N VAL A 637 -64.18 -16.46 30.66
CA VAL A 637 -63.37 -17.65 30.31
C VAL A 637 -63.61 -18.84 31.25
N GLY A 638 -63.93 -20.00 30.68
CA GLY A 638 -64.09 -21.27 31.40
C GLY A 638 -62.78 -22.07 31.47
N ALA A 639 -62.34 -22.44 32.67
CA ALA A 639 -61.09 -23.17 32.87
C ALA A 639 -61.29 -24.70 32.94
N SER A 640 -60.51 -25.45 32.15
CA SER A 640 -60.36 -26.90 32.26
C SER A 640 -58.87 -27.26 32.43
N LEU A 641 -58.53 -28.06 33.45
CA LEU A 641 -57.15 -28.44 33.74
C LEU A 641 -56.78 -29.77 33.06
N ALA A 642 -55.55 -29.85 32.56
CA ALA A 642 -54.84 -31.10 32.29
C ALA A 642 -53.66 -31.23 33.27
N SER A 643 -53.50 -32.38 33.92
CA SER A 643 -52.41 -32.61 34.89
C SER A 643 -51.16 -33.21 34.21
N PRO A 644 -49.95 -32.72 34.49
CA PRO A 644 -48.72 -33.34 34.01
C PRO A 644 -48.52 -34.73 34.64
N LYS A 645 -47.85 -35.63 33.91
CA LYS A 645 -47.46 -36.96 34.40
C LYS A 645 -45.98 -37.23 34.17
N ASP A 646 -45.44 -38.09 35.03
CA ASP A 646 -44.02 -38.29 35.29
C ASP A 646 -43.19 -38.77 34.09
N CYS A 647 -41.99 -38.22 33.95
CA CYS A 647 -40.91 -38.81 33.15
C CYS A 647 -39.53 -38.60 33.82
N ARG A 648 -39.15 -39.55 34.68
CA ARG A 648 -37.74 -39.79 35.08
C ARG A 648 -37.52 -41.29 35.28
N ASN A 649 -36.60 -41.86 34.51
CA ASN A 649 -35.56 -42.73 35.06
C ASN A 649 -34.41 -42.92 34.07
N VAL A 650 -33.23 -43.21 34.62
CA VAL A 650 -31.95 -43.34 33.90
C VAL A 650 -31.48 -44.78 34.04
N GLN A 651 -31.01 -45.40 32.95
CA GLN A 651 -30.01 -46.46 33.07
C GLN A 651 -29.09 -46.52 31.85
N GLN A 652 -27.85 -46.97 32.08
CA GLN A 652 -26.73 -46.92 31.14
C GLN A 652 -26.67 -48.17 30.25
N CYS A 653 -26.10 -48.03 29.05
CA CYS A 653 -25.17 -49.03 28.51
C CYS A 653 -24.29 -48.43 27.40
N ASN A 654 -23.04 -48.90 27.31
CA ASN A 654 -21.98 -48.48 26.39
C ASN A 654 -20.96 -49.65 26.35
N PRO A 655 -20.04 -49.81 25.36
CA PRO A 655 -19.97 -49.26 24.00
C PRO A 655 -19.83 -50.38 22.91
N HIS A 656 -19.84 -50.03 21.61
CA HIS A 656 -18.88 -50.48 20.56
C HIS A 656 -19.38 -50.29 19.10
N LEU A 657 -18.43 -50.33 18.15
CA LEU A 657 -18.56 -50.44 16.68
C LEU A 657 -18.96 -49.18 15.87
N SER A 658 -17.92 -48.45 15.47
CA SER A 658 -17.85 -47.72 14.18
C SER A 658 -17.51 -48.70 13.02
N PRO A 659 -17.47 -48.27 11.74
CA PRO A 659 -17.89 -46.97 11.17
C PRO A 659 -18.79 -47.12 9.91
N GLU A 660 -18.99 -45.99 9.22
CA GLU A 660 -19.01 -45.88 7.74
C GLU A 660 -20.24 -46.37 6.93
N LYS A 661 -21.00 -45.40 6.43
CA LYS A 661 -21.30 -45.27 4.99
C LYS A 661 -21.74 -43.84 4.66
N ARG A 662 -20.94 -43.12 3.86
CA ARG A 662 -21.33 -41.82 3.29
C ARG A 662 -22.42 -42.03 2.24
N TYR A 663 -23.42 -41.15 2.20
CA TYR A 663 -24.15 -40.88 0.95
C TYR A 663 -23.45 -39.72 0.25
N VAL A 664 -23.32 -39.80 -1.07
CA VAL A 664 -22.68 -38.76 -1.89
C VAL A 664 -23.76 -37.77 -2.34
N GLU A 665 -23.68 -36.54 -1.86
CA GLU A 665 -24.38 -35.41 -2.49
C GLU A 665 -23.47 -34.81 -3.55
N THR A 666 -23.91 -34.81 -4.81
CA THR A 666 -23.16 -34.27 -5.94
C THR A 666 -23.26 -32.74 -5.98
N GLN A 667 -22.38 -32.07 -5.24
CA GLN A 667 -22.16 -30.63 -5.38
C GLN A 667 -21.33 -30.34 -6.64
N THR A 668 -21.98 -29.82 -7.69
CA THR A 668 -21.30 -29.19 -8.83
C THR A 668 -21.18 -27.69 -8.61
N SER A 669 -20.23 -27.28 -7.75
CA SER A 669 -19.83 -25.89 -7.58
C SER A 669 -18.94 -25.45 -8.74
N ILE A 670 -19.47 -24.62 -9.64
CA ILE A 670 -18.70 -23.94 -10.67
C ILE A 670 -18.35 -22.55 -10.14
N ASP A 671 -17.11 -22.37 -9.68
CA ASP A 671 -16.57 -21.04 -9.36
C ASP A 671 -16.28 -20.25 -10.65
N LEU A 672 -16.72 -18.99 -10.70
CA LEU A 672 -16.35 -18.02 -11.74
C LEU A 672 -16.20 -16.62 -11.13
N SER A 673 -14.95 -16.22 -10.93
CA SER A 673 -14.47 -14.85 -10.71
C SER A 673 -13.11 -14.74 -11.41
N GLU A 674 -12.76 -13.68 -12.13
CA GLU A 674 -13.44 -12.39 -12.33
C GLU A 674 -13.02 -11.78 -13.71
N GLU A 675 -13.31 -10.49 -13.93
CA GLU A 675 -12.92 -9.64 -15.08
C GLU A 675 -13.74 -9.71 -16.39
N ASP A 676 -13.67 -8.59 -17.14
CA ASP A 676 -14.36 -8.20 -18.39
C ASP A 676 -15.90 -8.13 -18.39
N GLU A 677 -16.45 -7.01 -17.86
CA GLU A 677 -17.66 -6.40 -18.44
C GLU A 677 -17.29 -5.64 -19.74
N ASP A 678 -17.31 -6.38 -20.86
CA ASP A 678 -17.75 -5.83 -22.13
C ASP A 678 -19.04 -6.59 -22.53
N ALA A 679 -20.07 -5.87 -22.96
CA ALA A 679 -21.47 -6.32 -22.87
C ALA A 679 -21.70 -7.74 -23.43
N LEU A 680 -22.13 -8.67 -22.55
CA LEU A 680 -22.27 -10.11 -22.83
C LEU A 680 -22.90 -10.38 -24.21
N PRO A 681 -22.11 -10.76 -25.23
CA PRO A 681 -22.64 -10.85 -26.57
C PRO A 681 -23.49 -12.11 -26.67
N LEU A 682 -24.70 -11.98 -27.24
CA LEU A 682 -25.69 -13.07 -27.33
C LEU A 682 -25.17 -14.33 -28.05
N SER A 683 -24.05 -14.22 -28.78
CA SER A 683 -23.27 -15.38 -29.24
C SER A 683 -22.80 -16.30 -28.10
N ARG A 684 -22.30 -15.78 -26.98
CA ARG A 684 -21.74 -16.59 -25.87
C ARG A 684 -22.80 -17.50 -25.24
N LEU A 685 -24.06 -17.03 -25.16
CA LEU A 685 -25.22 -17.79 -24.72
C LEU A 685 -25.68 -18.84 -25.75
N ILE A 686 -25.62 -18.52 -27.05
CA ILE A 686 -25.91 -19.51 -28.11
C ILE A 686 -24.86 -20.63 -28.08
N THR A 687 -23.58 -20.29 -27.92
CA THR A 687 -22.48 -21.27 -27.86
C THR A 687 -22.51 -22.14 -26.60
N SER A 688 -23.00 -21.65 -25.45
CA SER A 688 -23.21 -22.51 -24.28
C SER A 688 -24.32 -23.54 -24.52
N VAL A 689 -25.44 -23.15 -25.13
CA VAL A 689 -26.53 -24.06 -25.55
C VAL A 689 -26.06 -25.09 -26.57
N GLU A 690 -25.13 -24.72 -27.47
CA GLU A 690 -24.49 -25.63 -28.43
C GLU A 690 -23.54 -26.64 -27.76
N ASN A 691 -22.80 -26.23 -26.72
CA ASN A 691 -21.89 -27.11 -25.98
C ASN A 691 -22.62 -28.16 -25.13
N CYS A 692 -23.85 -27.88 -24.65
CA CYS A 692 -24.70 -28.85 -23.94
C CYS A 692 -25.16 -30.05 -24.79
N ARG A 693 -24.83 -30.09 -26.10
CA ARG A 693 -25.25 -31.14 -27.04
C ARG A 693 -24.53 -32.49 -26.86
N ASN A 694 -23.54 -32.57 -25.98
CA ASN A 694 -22.71 -33.77 -25.75
C ASN A 694 -23.19 -34.68 -24.60
N CYS A 695 -24.23 -34.30 -23.85
CA CYS A 695 -24.85 -35.17 -22.86
C CYS A 695 -25.69 -36.28 -23.53
N ALA A 696 -25.78 -37.45 -22.89
CA ALA A 696 -26.33 -38.66 -23.51
C ALA A 696 -27.81 -38.51 -23.97
N PRO A 697 -28.22 -39.14 -25.09
CA PRO A 697 -29.47 -38.83 -25.78
C PRO A 697 -30.72 -39.43 -25.11
N CYS A 698 -31.20 -38.79 -24.05
CA CYS A 698 -32.60 -38.91 -23.61
C CYS A 698 -33.49 -38.13 -24.58
N SER A 699 -34.31 -38.85 -25.35
CA SER A 699 -34.91 -38.39 -26.62
C SER A 699 -35.95 -37.26 -26.54
N SER A 700 -36.40 -36.87 -25.34
CA SER A 700 -37.38 -35.78 -25.13
C SER A 700 -36.73 -34.41 -24.91
N SER A 701 -35.52 -34.34 -24.33
CA SER A 701 -34.89 -33.07 -23.92
C SER A 701 -34.39 -32.23 -25.12
N SER A 702 -33.92 -32.91 -26.18
CA SER A 702 -33.28 -32.28 -27.33
C SER A 702 -34.20 -31.37 -28.16
N LEU A 703 -35.51 -31.59 -28.12
CA LEU A 703 -36.48 -30.84 -28.93
C LEU A 703 -36.77 -29.45 -28.35
N VAL A 704 -37.00 -29.36 -27.02
CA VAL A 704 -37.12 -28.07 -26.32
C VAL A 704 -35.82 -27.27 -26.44
N GLN A 705 -34.66 -27.91 -26.32
CA GLN A 705 -33.36 -27.28 -26.54
C GLN A 705 -33.20 -26.74 -27.98
N THR A 706 -33.75 -27.43 -28.98
CA THR A 706 -33.72 -27.01 -30.39
C THR A 706 -34.63 -25.80 -30.64
N GLU A 707 -35.83 -25.75 -30.06
CA GLU A 707 -36.71 -24.58 -30.19
C GLU A 707 -36.15 -23.36 -29.44
N LEU A 708 -35.54 -23.56 -28.26
CA LEU A 708 -34.85 -22.51 -27.52
C LEU A 708 -33.67 -21.94 -28.33
N GLN A 709 -32.91 -22.80 -29.03
CA GLN A 709 -31.86 -22.35 -29.94
C GLN A 709 -32.42 -21.50 -31.10
N ARG A 710 -33.58 -21.87 -31.68
CA ARG A 710 -34.22 -21.03 -32.73
C ARG A 710 -34.68 -19.68 -32.19
N LEU A 711 -35.23 -19.64 -30.96
CA LEU A 711 -35.62 -18.39 -30.31
C LEU A 711 -34.40 -17.46 -30.13
N LEU A 712 -33.32 -17.95 -29.51
CA LEU A 712 -32.09 -17.18 -29.30
C LEU A 712 -31.45 -16.73 -30.62
N VAL A 713 -31.52 -17.55 -31.67
CA VAL A 713 -31.05 -17.17 -33.01
C VAL A 713 -31.92 -16.07 -33.63
N ARG A 714 -33.25 -16.07 -33.48
CA ARG A 714 -34.11 -14.96 -33.95
C ARG A 714 -33.82 -13.67 -33.19
N VAL A 715 -33.80 -13.72 -31.86
CA VAL A 715 -33.50 -12.58 -30.97
C VAL A 715 -32.12 -11.95 -31.27
N LYS A 716 -31.18 -12.72 -31.83
CA LYS A 716 -29.87 -12.20 -32.24
C LYS A 716 -29.86 -11.44 -33.58
N HIS A 717 -30.79 -11.71 -34.50
CA HIS A 717 -30.73 -11.17 -35.87
C HIS A 717 -31.87 -10.19 -36.19
N GLU A 718 -32.94 -10.17 -35.40
CA GLU A 718 -34.10 -9.30 -35.63
C GLU A 718 -34.27 -8.30 -34.47
N GLN A 719 -34.38 -7.01 -34.80
CA GLN A 719 -34.48 -5.91 -33.82
C GLN A 719 -35.91 -5.39 -33.61
N GLU A 720 -36.88 -5.84 -34.41
CA GLU A 720 -38.29 -5.50 -34.21
C GLU A 720 -38.89 -6.36 -33.10
N THR A 721 -39.31 -5.71 -31.99
CA THR A 721 -39.89 -6.38 -30.82
C THR A 721 -41.10 -7.25 -31.17
N SER A 722 -41.92 -6.85 -32.14
CA SER A 722 -43.06 -7.62 -32.63
C SER A 722 -42.69 -9.01 -33.19
N VAL A 723 -41.49 -9.17 -33.77
CA VAL A 723 -41.02 -10.48 -34.27
C VAL A 723 -40.34 -11.29 -33.17
N ILE A 724 -39.69 -10.63 -32.21
CA ILE A 724 -39.22 -11.25 -30.97
C ILE A 724 -40.41 -11.83 -30.19
N ASP A 725 -41.47 -11.05 -29.96
CA ASP A 725 -42.68 -11.47 -29.25
C ASP A 725 -43.36 -12.65 -29.97
N ALA A 726 -43.47 -12.60 -31.30
CA ALA A 726 -43.99 -13.71 -32.10
C ALA A 726 -43.12 -14.98 -32.00
N ALA A 727 -41.79 -14.82 -31.91
CA ALA A 727 -40.87 -15.94 -31.70
C ALA A 727 -40.96 -16.52 -30.28
N VAL A 728 -41.12 -15.68 -29.25
CA VAL A 728 -41.34 -16.09 -27.85
C VAL A 728 -42.66 -16.84 -27.73
N MET A 729 -43.75 -16.34 -28.31
CA MET A 729 -45.04 -17.01 -28.30
C MET A 729 -44.98 -18.38 -29.00
N HIS A 730 -44.37 -18.48 -30.19
CA HIS A 730 -44.18 -19.76 -30.88
C HIS A 730 -43.31 -20.74 -30.07
N PHE A 731 -42.29 -20.26 -29.35
CA PHE A 731 -41.49 -21.11 -28.46
C PHE A 731 -42.34 -21.64 -27.29
N LEU A 732 -43.13 -20.78 -26.65
CA LEU A 732 -44.01 -21.17 -25.55
C LEU A 732 -45.14 -22.12 -26.00
N GLU A 733 -45.70 -21.95 -27.19
CA GLU A 733 -46.71 -22.85 -27.77
C GLU A 733 -46.14 -24.25 -28.03
N GLU A 734 -44.96 -24.37 -28.66
CA GLU A 734 -44.31 -25.67 -28.87
C GLU A 734 -43.86 -26.31 -27.54
N CYS A 735 -43.36 -25.52 -26.58
CA CYS A 735 -43.09 -26.04 -25.23
C CYS A 735 -44.36 -26.57 -24.55
N HIS A 736 -45.48 -25.84 -24.60
CA HIS A 736 -46.74 -26.27 -24.00
C HIS A 736 -47.28 -27.55 -24.64
N LYS A 737 -47.14 -27.68 -25.97
CA LYS A 737 -47.43 -28.89 -26.73
C LYS A 737 -46.52 -30.06 -26.32
N TYR A 738 -45.21 -29.85 -26.19
CA TYR A 738 -44.30 -30.89 -25.67
C TYR A 738 -44.63 -31.34 -24.24
N PHE A 739 -45.02 -30.42 -23.34
CA PHE A 739 -45.49 -30.81 -22.01
C PHE A 739 -46.82 -31.57 -22.06
N THR A 740 -47.71 -31.24 -22.99
CA THR A 740 -48.99 -31.95 -23.19
C THR A 740 -48.75 -33.38 -23.68
N ASP A 741 -47.94 -33.55 -24.72
CA ASP A 741 -47.56 -34.86 -25.27
C ASP A 741 -46.84 -35.73 -24.23
N ALA A 742 -45.97 -35.13 -23.40
CA ALA A 742 -45.30 -35.82 -22.30
C ALA A 742 -46.26 -36.22 -21.17
N ILE A 743 -47.26 -35.40 -20.85
CA ILE A 743 -48.32 -35.74 -19.89
C ILE A 743 -49.21 -36.86 -20.43
N GLU A 744 -49.54 -36.86 -21.73
CA GLU A 744 -50.26 -37.99 -22.35
C GLU A 744 -49.43 -39.28 -22.29
N HIS A 745 -48.13 -39.23 -22.59
CA HIS A 745 -47.23 -40.38 -22.49
C HIS A 745 -47.16 -40.94 -21.06
N ALA A 746 -46.94 -40.08 -20.06
CA ALA A 746 -46.94 -40.49 -18.65
C ALA A 746 -48.30 -41.06 -18.21
N THR A 747 -49.41 -40.49 -18.70
CA THR A 747 -50.77 -40.99 -18.45
C THR A 747 -51.07 -42.32 -19.16
N GLN A 748 -50.36 -42.62 -20.25
CA GLN A 748 -50.41 -43.90 -20.95
C GLN A 748 -49.57 -44.97 -20.21
N GLU A 749 -48.36 -44.62 -19.75
CA GLU A 749 -47.52 -45.51 -18.94
C GLU A 749 -48.17 -45.84 -17.59
N LEU A 750 -48.75 -44.86 -16.90
CA LEU A 750 -49.55 -45.10 -15.69
C LEU A 750 -50.75 -46.03 -15.93
N ARG A 751 -51.32 -46.03 -17.14
CA ARG A 751 -52.36 -46.97 -17.56
C ARG A 751 -51.81 -48.39 -17.70
N VAL A 752 -50.67 -48.56 -18.35
CA VAL A 752 -49.98 -49.86 -18.47
C VAL A 752 -49.61 -50.40 -17.08
N ILE A 753 -49.08 -49.57 -16.19
CA ILE A 753 -48.75 -49.93 -14.80
C ILE A 753 -50.01 -50.35 -14.02
N HIS A 754 -51.14 -49.68 -14.25
CA HIS A 754 -52.43 -50.04 -13.64
C HIS A 754 -52.94 -51.39 -14.17
N ASP A 755 -52.86 -51.65 -15.47
CA ASP A 755 -53.29 -52.91 -16.09
C ASP A 755 -52.39 -54.08 -15.66
N ASP A 756 -51.07 -53.87 -15.60
CA ASP A 756 -50.13 -54.86 -15.06
C ASP A 756 -50.37 -55.13 -13.57
N ARG A 757 -50.71 -54.10 -12.78
CA ARG A 757 -51.17 -54.29 -11.39
C ARG A 757 -52.44 -55.11 -11.33
N GLU A 758 -53.43 -54.87 -12.19
CA GLU A 758 -54.68 -55.63 -12.18
C GLU A 758 -54.44 -57.10 -12.60
N VAL A 759 -53.53 -57.34 -13.56
CA VAL A 759 -53.04 -58.68 -13.92
C VAL A 759 -52.30 -59.33 -12.74
N LEU A 760 -51.52 -58.57 -11.96
CA LEU A 760 -50.84 -59.06 -10.75
C LEU A 760 -51.84 -59.42 -9.66
N GLU A 761 -52.87 -58.59 -9.41
CA GLU A 761 -53.96 -58.89 -8.48
C GLU A 761 -54.77 -60.11 -8.93
N LYS A 762 -55.06 -60.27 -10.23
CA LYS A 762 -55.71 -61.48 -10.79
C LYS A 762 -54.86 -62.73 -10.55
N LYS A 763 -53.53 -62.66 -10.75
CA LYS A 763 -52.59 -63.74 -10.40
C LYS A 763 -52.57 -64.01 -8.89
N LEU A 764 -52.57 -62.97 -8.05
CA LEU A 764 -52.56 -63.12 -6.59
C LEU A 764 -53.85 -63.76 -6.07
N ARG A 765 -55.01 -63.36 -6.61
CA ARG A 765 -56.32 -63.95 -6.31
C ARG A 765 -56.38 -65.42 -6.76
N LEU A 766 -55.81 -65.77 -7.92
CA LEU A 766 -55.64 -67.16 -8.34
C LEU A 766 -54.77 -67.98 -7.37
N VAL A 767 -53.64 -67.44 -6.91
CA VAL A 767 -52.77 -68.08 -5.91
C VAL A 767 -53.51 -68.26 -4.57
N ALA A 768 -54.27 -67.26 -4.11
CA ALA A 768 -55.10 -67.35 -2.91
C ALA A 768 -56.21 -68.41 -3.03
N ILE A 769 -56.85 -68.53 -4.20
CA ILE A 769 -57.82 -69.60 -4.50
C ILE A 769 -57.13 -70.96 -4.43
N VAL A 770 -55.95 -71.12 -5.05
CA VAL A 770 -55.17 -72.37 -5.00
C VAL A 770 -54.78 -72.74 -3.56
N PHE A 771 -54.35 -71.78 -2.73
CA PHE A 771 -54.10 -72.01 -1.31
C PHE A 771 -55.36 -72.44 -0.56
N SER A 772 -56.50 -71.78 -0.79
CA SER A 772 -57.78 -72.14 -0.14
C SER A 772 -58.28 -73.55 -0.53
N LEU A 773 -57.94 -74.02 -1.74
CA LEU A 773 -58.23 -75.37 -2.23
C LEU A 773 -57.26 -76.42 -1.68
N LEU A 774 -56.02 -76.04 -1.35
CA LEU A 774 -55.03 -76.91 -0.71
C LEU A 774 -55.36 -77.15 0.77
N ASP A 775 -55.71 -76.11 1.54
CA ASP A 775 -56.07 -76.30 2.96
C ASP A 775 -57.41 -77.03 3.15
N ARG A 776 -58.36 -76.87 2.22
CA ARG A 776 -59.59 -77.69 2.19
C ARG A 776 -59.36 -79.18 1.89
N LYS A 777 -58.14 -79.61 1.61
CA LYS A 777 -57.78 -81.02 1.29
C LYS A 777 -56.98 -81.77 2.37
N LYS A 778 -56.84 -81.21 3.58
CA LYS A 778 -56.11 -81.86 4.70
C LYS A 778 -56.92 -82.89 5.50
N ASN A 779 -58.25 -82.89 5.42
CA ASN A 779 -59.12 -83.79 6.19
C ASN A 779 -59.86 -84.80 5.28
N PHE A 780 -59.20 -85.90 4.88
CA PHE A 780 -59.79 -87.25 4.78
C PHE A 780 -58.68 -88.30 4.47
N SER A 781 -58.99 -89.58 4.68
CA SER A 781 -58.02 -90.70 4.82
C SER A 781 -57.92 -91.57 3.52
N PRO A 782 -57.28 -92.77 3.48
CA PRO A 782 -55.88 -92.87 3.08
C PRO A 782 -55.61 -93.82 1.88
N VAL A 783 -54.73 -93.42 0.95
CA VAL A 783 -54.10 -94.30 -0.08
C VAL A 783 -52.66 -93.82 -0.32
N PHE A 784 -51.62 -94.42 0.27
CA PHE A 784 -50.86 -95.62 -0.15
C PHE A 784 -49.92 -95.48 -1.39
N GLN A 785 -48.62 -95.37 -1.07
CA GLN A 785 -47.44 -96.00 -1.70
C GLN A 785 -47.01 -95.72 -3.16
N PHE A 786 -47.79 -95.06 -4.03
CA PHE A 786 -47.27 -94.73 -5.38
C PHE A 786 -46.50 -93.39 -5.48
N ARG A 787 -46.22 -92.72 -4.35
CA ARG A 787 -45.75 -91.32 -4.34
C ARG A 787 -44.36 -91.08 -3.75
N GLU A 788 -43.76 -92.08 -3.10
CA GLU A 788 -42.48 -91.89 -2.39
C GLU A 788 -41.30 -91.81 -3.36
N ALA A 789 -41.21 -92.70 -4.36
CA ALA A 789 -40.19 -92.62 -5.41
C ALA A 789 -40.28 -91.33 -6.25
N GLU A 790 -41.50 -90.82 -6.49
CA GLU A 790 -41.71 -89.57 -7.23
C GLU A 790 -41.35 -88.34 -6.38
N MET A 791 -41.60 -88.38 -5.06
CA MET A 791 -41.11 -87.39 -4.11
C MET A 791 -39.59 -87.39 -4.05
N GLU A 792 -38.95 -88.56 -3.95
CA GLU A 792 -37.50 -88.71 -3.81
C GLU A 792 -36.76 -88.16 -5.05
N TYR A 793 -37.25 -88.47 -6.26
CA TYR A 793 -36.75 -87.88 -7.50
C TYR A 793 -36.92 -86.35 -7.52
N ARG A 794 -38.11 -85.83 -7.18
CA ARG A 794 -38.37 -84.38 -7.13
C ARG A 794 -37.54 -83.67 -6.05
N THR A 795 -37.21 -84.32 -4.92
CA THR A 795 -36.30 -83.76 -3.91
C THR A 795 -34.84 -83.78 -4.37
N SER A 796 -34.44 -84.75 -5.21
CA SER A 796 -33.13 -84.76 -5.85
C SER A 796 -32.99 -83.59 -6.84
N ASP A 797 -33.99 -83.37 -7.70
CA ASP A 797 -34.00 -82.24 -8.64
C ASP A 797 -34.05 -80.88 -7.92
N LEU A 798 -34.86 -80.76 -6.86
CA LEU A 798 -34.88 -79.56 -6.02
C LEU A 798 -33.55 -79.34 -5.28
N SER A 799 -32.86 -80.40 -4.88
CA SER A 799 -31.51 -80.34 -4.29
C SER A 799 -30.48 -79.84 -5.30
N ALA A 800 -30.49 -80.40 -6.52
CA ALA A 800 -29.60 -79.99 -7.61
C ALA A 800 -29.86 -78.54 -8.05
N ALA A 801 -31.13 -78.15 -8.21
CA ALA A 801 -31.53 -76.78 -8.53
C ALA A 801 -31.13 -75.79 -7.42
N LYS A 802 -31.34 -76.16 -6.14
CA LYS A 802 -30.87 -75.35 -5.01
C LYS A 802 -29.35 -75.20 -5.01
N MET A 803 -28.61 -76.28 -5.25
CA MET A 803 -27.15 -76.25 -5.31
C MET A 803 -26.64 -75.37 -6.47
N GLN A 804 -27.30 -75.39 -7.64
CA GLN A 804 -27.02 -74.44 -8.71
C GLN A 804 -27.33 -72.99 -8.30
N ILE A 805 -28.49 -72.72 -7.70
CA ILE A 805 -28.87 -71.39 -7.21
C ILE A 805 -27.86 -70.86 -6.20
N ASP A 806 -27.43 -71.67 -5.24
CA ASP A 806 -26.43 -71.28 -4.24
C ASP A 806 -25.03 -71.11 -4.86
N GLN A 807 -24.68 -71.88 -5.90
CA GLN A 807 -23.46 -71.67 -6.68
C GLN A 807 -23.49 -70.38 -7.52
N TYR A 808 -24.65 -70.01 -8.10
CA TYR A 808 -24.86 -68.72 -8.75
C TYR A 808 -24.83 -67.56 -7.74
N ARG A 809 -25.38 -67.72 -6.53
CA ARG A 809 -25.29 -66.74 -5.43
C ARG A 809 -23.86 -66.54 -4.90
N ILE A 810 -22.98 -67.53 -5.04
CA ILE A 810 -21.55 -67.38 -4.73
C ILE A 810 -20.84 -66.63 -5.87
N LYS A 811 -21.13 -66.95 -7.13
CA LYS A 811 -20.60 -66.21 -8.29
C LYS A 811 -21.03 -64.74 -8.27
N LEU A 812 -22.31 -64.45 -8.05
CA LEU A 812 -22.83 -63.10 -7.96
C LEU A 812 -22.18 -62.29 -6.84
N ARG A 813 -22.00 -62.87 -5.64
CA ARG A 813 -21.27 -62.20 -4.55
C ARG A 813 -19.83 -61.90 -4.94
N LYS A 814 -19.08 -62.87 -5.49
CA LYS A 814 -17.71 -62.62 -5.97
C LYS A 814 -17.65 -61.52 -7.04
N GLN A 815 -18.62 -61.47 -7.95
CA GLN A 815 -18.71 -60.42 -8.96
C GLN A 815 -19.14 -59.06 -8.37
N THR A 816 -19.91 -59.04 -7.28
CA THR A 816 -20.19 -57.81 -6.53
C THR A 816 -18.96 -57.33 -5.78
N GLU A 817 -18.23 -58.23 -5.11
CA GLU A 817 -16.95 -57.95 -4.43
C GLU A 817 -15.89 -57.41 -5.41
N GLU A 818 -15.79 -57.99 -6.62
CA GLU A 818 -14.94 -57.51 -7.72
C GLU A 818 -15.37 -56.12 -8.24
N LEU A 819 -16.68 -55.82 -8.29
CA LEU A 819 -17.20 -54.55 -8.79
C LEU A 819 -17.12 -53.44 -7.72
N GLU A 820 -17.31 -53.77 -6.44
CA GLU A 820 -17.04 -52.88 -5.31
C GLU A 820 -15.54 -52.52 -5.25
N ALA A 821 -14.63 -53.49 -5.46
CA ALA A 821 -13.19 -53.23 -5.56
C ALA A 821 -12.85 -52.27 -6.72
N VAL A 822 -13.41 -52.49 -7.91
CA VAL A 822 -13.21 -51.60 -9.06
C VAL A 822 -13.84 -50.21 -8.84
N SER A 823 -14.94 -50.10 -8.09
CA SER A 823 -15.46 -48.78 -7.67
C SER A 823 -14.46 -48.08 -6.75
N CYS A 824 -13.93 -48.75 -5.73
CA CYS A 824 -12.92 -48.18 -4.86
C CYS A 824 -11.64 -47.77 -5.62
N GLU A 825 -11.20 -48.53 -6.63
CA GLU A 825 -10.08 -48.16 -7.50
C GLU A 825 -10.40 -46.91 -8.35
N ARG A 826 -11.61 -46.79 -8.90
CA ARG A 826 -12.07 -45.57 -9.58
C ARG A 826 -12.08 -44.37 -8.64
N ASP A 827 -12.67 -44.53 -7.46
CA ASP A 827 -12.88 -43.45 -6.50
C ASP A 827 -11.54 -42.93 -5.93
N ASN A 828 -10.56 -43.83 -5.78
CA ASN A 828 -9.17 -43.47 -5.49
C ASN A 828 -8.47 -42.77 -6.66
N ALA A 829 -8.73 -43.17 -7.92
CA ALA A 829 -8.19 -42.50 -9.10
C ALA A 829 -8.79 -41.09 -9.29
N GLU A 830 -10.06 -40.89 -8.94
CA GLU A 830 -10.72 -39.58 -8.92
C GLU A 830 -10.14 -38.67 -7.83
N HIS A 831 -9.87 -39.19 -6.63
CA HIS A 831 -9.13 -38.47 -5.58
C HIS A 831 -7.73 -38.04 -6.05
N LEU A 832 -6.98 -38.96 -6.66
CA LEU A 832 -5.65 -38.66 -7.21
C LEU A 832 -5.71 -37.61 -8.33
N MET A 833 -6.75 -37.61 -9.17
CA MET A 833 -6.95 -36.59 -10.20
C MET A 833 -7.16 -35.20 -9.58
N VAL A 834 -7.93 -35.10 -8.50
CA VAL A 834 -8.10 -33.84 -7.74
C VAL A 834 -6.80 -33.40 -7.05
N GLU A 835 -6.03 -34.33 -6.49
CA GLU A 835 -4.71 -34.01 -5.93
C GLU A 835 -3.72 -33.53 -7.01
N PHE A 836 -3.72 -34.12 -8.22
CA PHE A 836 -2.91 -33.64 -9.33
C PHE A 836 -3.34 -32.26 -9.83
N GLN A 837 -4.65 -31.99 -9.96
CA GLN A 837 -5.16 -30.66 -10.31
C GLN A 837 -4.77 -29.61 -9.26
N LYS A 838 -4.84 -29.96 -7.97
CA LYS A 838 -4.38 -29.07 -6.91
C LYS A 838 -2.87 -28.82 -7.00
N LEU A 839 -2.05 -29.86 -7.22
CA LEU A 839 -0.61 -29.72 -7.37
C LEU A 839 -0.24 -28.84 -8.59
N GLU A 840 -1.02 -28.93 -9.67
CA GLU A 840 -0.87 -28.05 -10.84
C GLU A 840 -1.26 -26.60 -10.51
N GLN A 841 -2.35 -26.36 -9.76
CA GLN A 841 -2.72 -25.02 -9.28
C GLN A 841 -1.66 -24.42 -8.33
N ASP A 842 -1.21 -25.19 -7.34
CA ASP A 842 -0.15 -24.80 -6.41
C ASP A 842 1.16 -24.47 -7.18
N SER A 843 1.50 -25.24 -8.22
CA SER A 843 2.66 -24.97 -9.08
C SER A 843 2.48 -23.72 -9.97
N GLN A 844 1.29 -23.49 -10.54
CA GLN A 844 1.00 -22.26 -11.30
C GLN A 844 0.97 -21.00 -10.41
N GLU A 845 0.62 -21.15 -9.14
CA GLU A 845 0.68 -20.11 -8.10
C GLU A 845 2.13 -19.80 -7.68
N GLU A 846 2.99 -20.82 -7.52
CA GLU A 846 4.44 -20.62 -7.34
C GLU A 846 5.09 -19.95 -8.55
N ILE A 847 4.71 -20.33 -9.78
CA ILE A 847 5.21 -19.69 -11.01
C ILE A 847 4.77 -18.22 -11.09
N ARG A 848 3.54 -17.87 -10.70
CA ARG A 848 3.10 -16.47 -10.63
C ARG A 848 3.94 -15.69 -9.62
N LYS A 849 4.10 -16.18 -8.39
CA LYS A 849 4.95 -15.54 -7.36
C LYS A 849 6.41 -15.38 -7.79
N ALA A 850 6.95 -16.33 -8.54
CA ALA A 850 8.30 -16.23 -9.09
C ALA A 850 8.40 -15.14 -10.17
N ASN A 851 7.38 -14.98 -11.01
CA ASN A 851 7.32 -13.89 -12.00
C ASN A 851 7.11 -12.53 -11.33
N ASP A 852 6.21 -12.42 -10.34
CA ASP A 852 5.97 -11.19 -9.59
C ASP A 852 7.27 -10.68 -8.92
N ALA A 853 8.06 -11.60 -8.36
CA ALA A 853 9.38 -11.30 -7.79
C ALA A 853 10.44 -10.94 -8.86
N ILE A 854 10.34 -11.47 -10.08
CA ILE A 854 11.20 -11.07 -11.20
C ILE A 854 10.84 -9.65 -11.66
N ASP A 855 9.56 -9.32 -11.80
CA ASP A 855 9.09 -7.98 -12.19
C ASP A 855 9.48 -6.92 -11.14
N GLU A 856 9.41 -7.25 -9.84
CA GLU A 856 9.87 -6.37 -8.76
C GLU A 856 11.40 -6.16 -8.79
N LEU A 857 12.18 -7.23 -9.02
CA LEU A 857 13.64 -7.12 -9.20
C LEU A 857 14.04 -6.37 -10.49
N GLU A 858 13.31 -6.55 -11.60
CA GLU A 858 13.55 -5.78 -12.83
C GLU A 858 13.24 -4.29 -12.63
N LYS A 859 12.23 -3.97 -11.81
CA LYS A 859 11.91 -2.60 -11.42
C LYS A 859 12.99 -1.99 -10.51
N GLU A 860 13.39 -2.67 -9.44
CA GLU A 860 14.50 -2.21 -8.58
C GLU A 860 15.79 -1.97 -9.40
N LEU A 861 16.06 -2.84 -10.38
CA LEU A 861 17.21 -2.72 -11.28
C LEU A 861 17.05 -1.58 -12.31
N GLN A 862 15.82 -1.18 -12.67
CA GLN A 862 15.56 0.03 -13.45
C GLN A 862 15.73 1.30 -12.61
N ASP A 863 15.19 1.33 -11.39
CA ASP A 863 15.30 2.47 -10.47
C ASP A 863 16.80 2.71 -10.10
N ALA A 864 17.55 1.65 -9.75
CA ALA A 864 18.98 1.73 -9.50
C ALA A 864 19.81 2.19 -10.73
N ARG A 865 19.37 1.87 -11.95
CA ARG A 865 19.99 2.40 -13.19
C ARG A 865 19.69 3.89 -13.37
N ALA A 866 18.49 4.35 -13.00
CA ALA A 866 18.12 5.75 -13.08
C ALA A 866 18.94 6.60 -12.08
N ASP A 867 19.10 6.13 -10.85
CA ASP A 867 19.93 6.80 -9.83
C ASP A 867 21.42 6.82 -10.22
N LEU A 868 21.97 5.74 -10.75
CA LEU A 868 23.38 5.70 -11.18
C LEU A 868 23.63 6.63 -12.40
N GLU A 869 22.68 6.73 -13.32
CA GLU A 869 22.74 7.69 -14.43
C GLU A 869 22.55 9.15 -13.94
N LYS A 870 21.79 9.38 -12.86
CA LYS A 870 21.67 10.67 -12.19
C LYS A 870 22.97 11.07 -11.48
N GLU A 871 23.59 10.20 -10.69
CA GLU A 871 24.91 10.43 -10.08
C GLU A 871 25.97 10.73 -11.16
N LYS A 872 25.93 10.01 -12.28
CA LYS A 872 26.81 10.25 -13.43
C LYS A 872 26.61 11.63 -14.07
N ARG A 873 25.37 12.15 -14.13
CA ARG A 873 25.07 13.52 -14.58
C ARG A 873 25.56 14.57 -13.56
N GLU A 874 25.35 14.34 -12.26
CA GLU A 874 25.85 15.20 -11.20
C GLU A 874 27.39 15.25 -11.18
N MET A 875 28.07 14.11 -11.39
CA MET A 875 29.52 14.02 -11.53
C MET A 875 30.05 14.80 -12.75
N ILE A 876 29.33 14.80 -13.87
CA ILE A 876 29.67 15.62 -15.05
C ILE A 876 29.52 17.10 -14.71
N SER A 877 28.41 17.52 -14.08
CA SER A 877 28.20 18.91 -13.66
C SER A 877 29.30 19.41 -12.71
N LEU A 878 29.65 18.61 -11.70
CA LEU A 878 30.74 18.91 -10.75
C LEU A 878 32.11 18.96 -11.42
N LYS A 879 32.33 18.15 -12.47
CA LYS A 879 33.55 18.22 -13.28
C LYS A 879 33.60 19.51 -14.09
N ASP A 880 32.50 19.89 -14.75
CA ASP A 880 32.46 21.09 -15.60
C ASP A 880 32.54 22.38 -14.76
N GLU A 881 31.96 22.39 -13.54
CA GLU A 881 32.23 23.41 -12.52
C GLU A 881 33.71 23.48 -12.13
N ASN A 882 34.36 22.35 -11.89
CA ASN A 882 35.78 22.29 -11.53
C ASN A 882 36.72 22.70 -12.68
N ASP A 883 36.36 22.39 -13.93
CA ASP A 883 37.06 22.88 -15.13
C ASP A 883 36.85 24.40 -15.28
N MET A 884 35.66 24.94 -14.99
CA MET A 884 35.39 26.38 -14.91
C MET A 884 36.18 27.08 -13.79
N PHE A 885 36.24 26.51 -12.59
CA PHE A 885 37.10 27.01 -11.50
C PHE A 885 38.59 26.94 -11.88
N SER A 886 39.01 25.91 -12.60
CA SER A 886 40.39 25.79 -13.11
C SER A 886 40.73 26.88 -14.11
N ILE A 887 39.81 27.22 -15.03
CA ILE A 887 39.93 28.36 -15.94
C ILE A 887 40.01 29.69 -15.16
N ALA A 888 39.14 29.89 -14.16
CA ALA A 888 39.16 31.08 -13.31
C ALA A 888 40.48 31.21 -12.53
N ILE A 889 41.03 30.12 -12.00
CA ILE A 889 42.34 30.07 -11.33
C ILE A 889 43.49 30.37 -12.30
N GLN A 890 43.44 29.87 -13.54
CA GLN A 890 44.44 30.23 -14.56
C GLN A 890 44.38 31.72 -14.91
N HIS A 891 43.19 32.29 -15.08
CA HIS A 891 43.00 33.71 -15.33
C HIS A 891 43.52 34.57 -14.16
N LEU A 892 43.22 34.20 -12.91
CA LEU A 892 43.75 34.86 -11.72
C LEU A 892 45.28 34.77 -11.62
N LYS A 893 45.89 33.62 -11.94
CA LYS A 893 47.36 33.49 -12.04
C LYS A 893 47.96 34.40 -13.14
N GLY A 894 47.27 34.56 -14.26
CA GLY A 894 47.63 35.54 -15.30
C GLY A 894 47.55 36.99 -14.81
N GLN A 895 46.55 37.33 -14.00
CA GLN A 895 46.44 38.66 -13.38
C GLN A 895 47.53 38.89 -12.33
N VAL A 896 47.82 37.91 -11.46
CA VAL A 896 48.88 37.99 -10.44
C VAL A 896 50.25 38.19 -11.10
N THR A 897 50.63 37.37 -12.07
CA THR A 897 51.93 37.50 -12.77
C THR A 897 52.08 38.83 -13.52
N HIS A 898 51.00 39.37 -14.08
CA HIS A 898 50.98 40.72 -14.65
C HIS A 898 51.10 41.83 -13.59
N LEU A 899 50.56 41.65 -12.39
CA LEU A 899 50.75 42.56 -11.26
C LEU A 899 52.17 42.49 -10.68
N GLU A 900 52.74 41.30 -10.54
CA GLU A 900 54.15 41.09 -10.14
C GLU A 900 55.11 41.79 -11.12
N GLN A 901 54.90 41.63 -12.42
CA GLN A 901 55.68 42.35 -13.44
C GLN A 901 55.53 43.88 -13.32
N LYS A 902 54.33 44.39 -12.99
CA LYS A 902 54.11 45.83 -12.71
C LYS A 902 54.81 46.29 -11.45
N VAL A 903 54.85 45.48 -10.39
CA VAL A 903 55.60 45.78 -9.16
C VAL A 903 57.10 45.86 -9.48
N LEU A 904 57.66 44.87 -10.18
CA LEU A 904 59.06 44.89 -10.63
C LEU A 904 59.39 46.12 -11.50
N ASP A 905 58.49 46.55 -12.38
CA ASP A 905 58.68 47.78 -13.17
C ASP A 905 58.54 49.07 -12.35
N LEU A 906 57.74 49.07 -11.28
CA LEU A 906 57.68 50.18 -10.31
C LEU A 906 58.94 50.23 -9.45
N GLU A 907 59.43 49.10 -8.95
CA GLU A 907 60.71 49.00 -8.22
C GLU A 907 61.88 49.52 -9.06
N ARG A 908 61.99 49.10 -10.33
CA ARG A 908 62.98 49.63 -11.29
C ARG A 908 62.87 51.13 -11.52
N ARG A 909 61.67 51.73 -11.39
CA ARG A 909 61.44 53.18 -11.49
C ARG A 909 61.82 53.90 -10.20
N CYS A 910 61.43 53.36 -9.04
CA CYS A 910 61.83 53.85 -7.73
C CYS A 910 63.35 53.83 -7.56
N GLU A 911 64.03 52.75 -7.95
CA GLU A 911 65.49 52.65 -7.84
C GLU A 911 66.20 53.68 -8.75
N LYS A 912 65.67 53.93 -9.96
CA LYS A 912 66.13 55.03 -10.82
C LYS A 912 65.94 56.40 -10.15
N LEU A 913 64.77 56.65 -9.54
CA LEU A 913 64.51 57.88 -8.79
C LEU A 913 65.49 58.05 -7.62
N THR A 914 65.73 57.02 -6.80
CA THR A 914 66.71 57.07 -5.70
C THR A 914 68.14 57.32 -6.21
N ARG A 915 68.53 56.76 -7.35
CA ARG A 915 69.83 57.05 -7.99
C ARG A 915 69.92 58.51 -8.45
N THR A 916 68.86 59.06 -9.05
CA THR A 916 68.78 60.49 -9.43
C THR A 916 68.75 61.41 -8.20
N GLU A 917 68.08 61.01 -7.12
CA GLU A 917 68.03 61.77 -5.87
C GLU A 917 69.43 61.86 -5.23
N ARG A 918 70.15 60.75 -5.09
CA ARG A 918 71.54 60.76 -4.59
C ARG A 918 72.46 61.61 -5.45
N TYR A 919 72.28 61.62 -6.77
CA TYR A 919 73.01 62.49 -7.68
C TYR A 919 72.70 63.98 -7.40
N ASN A 920 71.42 64.33 -7.26
CA ASN A 920 70.99 65.70 -6.94
C ASN A 920 71.50 66.15 -5.56
N GLN A 921 71.39 65.31 -4.53
CA GLN A 921 71.92 65.56 -3.19
C GLN A 921 73.44 65.82 -3.24
N LYS A 922 74.19 65.01 -3.99
CA LYS A 922 75.65 65.21 -4.16
C LYS A 922 75.99 66.49 -4.94
N THR A 923 75.21 66.85 -5.95
CA THR A 923 75.38 68.13 -6.66
C THR A 923 75.06 69.32 -5.75
N ILE A 924 74.01 69.24 -4.92
CA ILE A 924 73.69 70.27 -3.91
C ILE A 924 74.83 70.40 -2.90
N GLN A 925 75.38 69.29 -2.39
CA GLN A 925 76.55 69.28 -1.50
C GLN A 925 77.73 70.04 -2.12
N ILE A 926 78.13 69.70 -3.35
CA ILE A 926 79.24 70.35 -4.06
C ILE A 926 78.99 71.86 -4.26
N VAL A 927 77.75 72.25 -4.57
CA VAL A 927 77.38 73.67 -4.69
C VAL A 927 77.54 74.39 -3.35
N CYS A 928 77.06 73.81 -2.25
CA CYS A 928 77.19 74.36 -0.89
C CYS A 928 78.65 74.45 -0.43
N GLU A 929 79.45 73.41 -0.65
CA GLU A 929 80.90 73.40 -0.35
C GLU A 929 81.60 74.54 -1.11
N SER A 930 81.36 74.67 -2.42
CA SER A 930 81.92 75.75 -3.25
C SER A 930 81.43 77.15 -2.86
N PHE A 931 80.32 77.28 -2.13
CA PHE A 931 79.83 78.55 -1.59
C PHE A 931 80.56 78.91 -0.31
N TRP A 932 80.72 77.97 0.62
CA TRP A 932 81.47 78.17 1.87
C TRP A 932 82.95 78.48 1.61
N GLU A 933 83.59 77.80 0.66
CA GLU A 933 84.97 78.13 0.23
C GLU A 933 85.08 79.60 -0.26
N ARG A 934 84.05 80.09 -0.95
CA ARG A 934 83.99 81.48 -1.44
C ARG A 934 83.74 82.49 -0.32
N GLU A 935 82.84 82.21 0.62
CA GLU A 935 82.65 83.10 1.79
C GLU A 935 83.91 83.13 2.67
N GLU A 936 84.58 82.00 2.90
CA GLU A 936 85.85 81.93 3.63
C GLU A 936 87.01 82.63 2.89
N PHE A 937 87.02 82.61 1.54
CA PHE A 937 87.96 83.39 0.74
C PHE A 937 87.73 84.90 0.85
N VAL A 938 86.47 85.36 0.76
CA VAL A 938 86.09 86.78 0.95
C VAL A 938 86.46 87.27 2.35
N GLU A 939 86.19 86.46 3.38
CA GLU A 939 86.50 86.82 4.76
C GLU A 939 88.02 86.86 5.02
N ARG A 940 88.80 86.02 4.34
CA ARG A 940 90.27 86.11 4.30
C ARG A 940 90.78 87.35 3.56
N LEU A 941 90.06 87.88 2.56
CA LEU A 941 90.40 89.16 1.93
C LEU A 941 90.09 90.35 2.84
N ARG A 942 88.93 90.36 3.51
CA ARG A 942 88.55 91.39 4.50
C ARG A 942 89.59 91.57 5.60
N ARG A 943 90.05 90.46 6.21
CA ARG A 943 91.11 90.50 7.24
C ARG A 943 92.39 91.17 6.73
N ARG A 944 92.87 90.80 5.53
CA ARG A 944 94.06 91.43 4.92
C ARG A 944 93.85 92.92 4.59
N SER A 945 92.64 93.31 4.21
CA SER A 945 92.31 94.73 3.96
C SER A 945 92.39 95.54 5.26
N TYR A 946 91.79 95.03 6.34
CA TYR A 946 91.84 95.62 7.67
C TYR A 946 93.26 95.70 8.26
N GLU A 947 94.09 94.66 8.05
CA GLU A 947 95.51 94.67 8.43
C GLU A 947 96.32 95.71 7.62
N ARG A 948 96.09 95.79 6.30
CA ARG A 948 96.72 96.81 5.43
C ARG A 948 96.30 98.22 5.84
N LYS A 949 95.03 98.42 6.19
CA LYS A 949 94.50 99.69 6.71
C LYS A 949 95.21 100.12 7.99
N LYS A 950 95.33 99.23 9.00
CA LYS A 950 96.08 99.51 10.23
C LYS A 950 97.56 99.86 9.98
N LEU A 951 98.19 99.21 8.99
CA LEU A 951 99.56 99.56 8.57
C LEU A 951 99.65 100.96 7.96
N ILE A 952 98.67 101.38 7.16
CA ILE A 952 98.59 102.73 6.57
C ILE A 952 98.30 103.78 7.65
N GLU A 953 97.37 103.52 8.56
CA GLU A 953 97.06 104.38 9.72
C GLU A 953 98.30 104.58 10.61
N HIS A 954 99.01 103.49 10.95
CA HIS A 954 100.23 103.55 11.74
C HIS A 954 101.37 104.28 11.01
N PHE A 955 101.50 104.07 9.70
CA PHE A 955 102.49 104.79 8.88
C PHE A 955 102.23 106.29 8.84
N VAL A 956 100.99 106.74 8.61
CA VAL A 956 100.66 108.17 8.59
C VAL A 956 100.77 108.79 10.00
N HIS A 957 100.47 108.04 11.06
CA HIS A 957 100.74 108.49 12.43
C HIS A 957 102.26 108.69 12.67
N LYS A 958 103.11 107.76 12.24
CA LYS A 958 104.57 107.88 12.30
C LYS A 958 105.13 109.03 11.46
N VAL A 959 104.58 109.25 10.26
CA VAL A 959 104.94 110.41 9.42
C VAL A 959 104.55 111.72 10.10
N GLY A 960 103.40 111.75 10.79
CA GLY A 960 102.98 112.86 11.65
C GLY A 960 104.00 113.17 12.75
N GLU A 961 104.31 112.20 13.61
CA GLU A 961 105.34 112.36 14.67
C GLU A 961 106.66 112.93 14.13
N ILE A 962 107.11 112.45 12.97
CA ILE A 962 108.35 112.90 12.33
C ILE A 962 108.22 114.37 11.88
N ILE A 963 107.14 114.74 11.18
CA ILE A 963 106.95 116.12 10.67
C ILE A 963 106.83 117.13 11.82
N SER A 964 106.06 116.81 12.86
CA SER A 964 105.95 117.64 14.07
C SER A 964 107.32 117.83 14.76
N SER A 965 108.17 116.79 14.78
CA SER A 965 109.52 116.87 15.38
C SER A 965 110.47 117.86 14.68
N PHE A 966 110.25 118.13 13.39
CA PHE A 966 111.04 119.09 12.60
C PHE A 966 110.41 120.50 12.55
N LYS A 967 109.26 120.74 13.19
CA LYS A 967 108.43 121.94 13.01
C LYS A 967 108.04 122.18 11.54
N GLY A 968 107.78 121.09 10.80
CA GLY A 968 107.18 121.20 9.48
C GLY A 968 105.73 121.69 9.56
N ASP A 969 105.21 122.18 8.43
CA ASP A 969 103.78 122.42 8.28
C ASP A 969 103.02 121.09 8.39
N GLU A 970 102.02 121.01 9.27
CA GLU A 970 101.25 119.79 9.54
C GLU A 970 100.12 119.57 8.49
N GLY A 971 99.81 120.57 7.66
CA GLY A 971 98.77 120.50 6.63
C GLY A 971 98.83 119.28 5.68
N PRO A 972 100.01 118.78 5.25
CA PRO A 972 100.10 117.54 4.49
C PRO A 972 99.69 116.30 5.28
N VAL A 973 99.99 116.26 6.59
CA VAL A 973 99.61 115.16 7.49
C VAL A 973 98.10 115.17 7.72
N ASP A 974 97.53 116.34 7.99
CA ASP A 974 96.08 116.50 8.13
C ASP A 974 95.34 116.14 6.82
N SER A 975 95.91 116.48 5.66
CA SER A 975 95.38 116.06 4.35
C SER A 975 95.42 114.53 4.18
N MET A 976 96.52 113.87 4.58
CA MET A 976 96.62 112.40 4.57
C MET A 976 95.64 111.74 5.56
N GLN A 977 95.50 112.26 6.78
CA GLN A 977 94.53 111.76 7.76
C GLN A 977 93.09 111.97 7.30
N THR A 978 92.79 113.11 6.65
CA THR A 978 91.46 113.39 6.07
C THR A 978 91.17 112.45 4.90
N THR A 979 92.17 112.15 4.06
CA THR A 979 92.05 111.16 2.98
C THR A 979 91.80 109.75 3.52
N ILE A 980 92.51 109.33 4.58
CA ILE A 980 92.29 108.04 5.26
C ILE A 980 90.91 107.98 5.91
N LYS A 981 90.41 109.08 6.50
CA LYS A 981 89.04 109.16 7.03
C LYS A 981 88.00 109.01 5.92
N ALA A 982 88.17 109.70 4.79
CA ALA A 982 87.26 109.57 3.64
C ALA A 982 87.23 108.14 3.07
N TRP A 983 88.40 107.49 2.93
CA TRP A 983 88.46 106.06 2.58
C TRP A 983 87.78 105.17 3.64
N THR A 984 87.95 105.49 4.93
CA THR A 984 87.31 104.75 6.03
C THR A 984 85.80 104.87 6.03
N GLU A 985 85.26 106.06 5.74
CA GLU A 985 83.82 106.28 5.61
C GLU A 985 83.26 105.58 4.37
N THR A 986 84.06 105.48 3.30
CA THR A 986 83.71 104.72 2.08
C THR A 986 83.68 103.21 2.35
N ASP A 987 84.72 102.64 2.98
CA ASP A 987 84.77 101.23 3.40
C ASP A 987 83.52 100.86 4.23
N VAL A 988 83.16 101.73 5.20
CA VAL A 988 82.02 101.51 6.11
C VAL A 988 80.69 101.63 5.37
N GLN A 989 80.56 102.52 4.39
CA GLN A 989 79.36 102.57 3.54
C GLN A 989 79.23 101.32 2.65
N GLU A 990 80.33 100.80 2.09
CA GLU A 990 80.31 99.55 1.32
C GLU A 990 79.94 98.34 2.19
N ASP A 991 80.53 98.17 3.38
CA ASP A 991 80.16 97.07 4.29
C ASP A 991 78.70 97.17 4.78
N VAL A 992 78.19 98.39 5.06
CA VAL A 992 76.77 98.60 5.38
C VAL A 992 75.85 98.27 4.20
N TYR A 993 76.22 98.64 2.98
CA TYR A 993 75.49 98.26 1.77
C TYR A 993 75.52 96.73 1.54
N HIS A 994 76.67 96.09 1.75
CA HIS A 994 76.83 94.64 1.64
C HIS A 994 76.02 93.87 2.69
N GLU A 995 75.98 94.31 3.95
CA GLU A 995 75.13 93.68 4.98
C GLU A 995 73.63 93.95 4.76
N ASN A 996 73.24 95.14 4.27
CA ASN A 996 71.85 95.37 3.89
C ASN A 996 71.43 94.47 2.71
N LYS A 997 72.33 94.24 1.73
CA LYS A 997 72.10 93.27 0.64
C LYS A 997 72.09 91.82 1.14
N LYS A 998 72.95 91.46 2.10
CA LYS A 998 72.96 90.13 2.74
C LYS A 998 71.66 89.87 3.51
N ARG A 999 71.15 90.88 4.21
CA ARG A 999 69.86 90.82 4.92
C ARG A 999 68.68 90.68 3.96
N ALA A 1000 68.64 91.46 2.88
CA ALA A 1000 67.60 91.34 1.85
C ALA A 1000 67.60 89.95 1.18
N LEU A 1001 68.78 89.40 0.87
CA LEU A 1001 68.90 88.04 0.33
C LEU A 1001 68.49 86.96 1.34
N ARG A 1002 68.76 87.15 2.65
CA ARG A 1002 68.25 86.24 3.70
C ARG A 1002 66.73 86.27 3.77
N SER A 1003 66.10 87.45 3.75
CA SER A 1003 64.64 87.55 3.74
C SER A 1003 64.02 86.93 2.48
N GLN A 1004 64.65 87.06 1.29
CA GLN A 1004 64.20 86.33 0.10
C GLN A 1004 64.35 84.80 0.22
N ILE A 1005 65.37 84.31 0.94
CA ILE A 1005 65.53 82.88 1.22
C ILE A 1005 64.51 82.40 2.26
N GLU A 1006 64.12 83.24 3.23
CA GLU A 1006 63.03 82.96 4.17
C GLU A 1006 61.65 82.99 3.48
N GLU A 1007 61.41 83.90 2.53
CA GLU A 1007 60.21 83.90 1.67
C GLU A 1007 60.14 82.65 0.78
N LEU A 1008 61.24 82.26 0.12
CA LEU A 1008 61.32 81.03 -0.67
C LEU A 1008 61.33 79.75 0.18
N GLY A 1009 61.67 79.86 1.47
CA GLY A 1009 61.59 78.80 2.46
C GLY A 1009 60.23 78.69 3.16
N SER A 1010 59.29 79.61 2.88
CA SER A 1010 57.92 79.52 3.37
C SER A 1010 57.18 78.36 2.70
N GLY A 1011 56.42 77.59 3.49
CA GLY A 1011 55.91 76.27 3.09
C GLY A 1011 55.03 76.27 1.83
N ASP A 1012 54.30 77.36 1.58
CA ASP A 1012 53.26 77.46 0.54
C ASP A 1012 53.77 77.12 -0.87
N GLN A 1013 55.01 77.49 -1.24
CA GLN A 1013 55.56 77.14 -2.55
C GLN A 1013 55.93 75.65 -2.66
N LEU A 1014 56.36 75.05 -1.54
CA LEU A 1014 56.76 73.66 -1.45
C LEU A 1014 55.52 72.75 -1.42
N ASP A 1015 54.47 73.15 -0.70
CA ASP A 1015 53.15 72.50 -0.70
C ASP A 1015 52.44 72.63 -2.06
N MET A 1016 52.57 73.75 -2.76
CA MET A 1016 52.10 73.85 -4.15
C MET A 1016 52.81 72.85 -5.08
N ALA A 1017 54.15 72.72 -4.99
CA ALA A 1017 54.91 71.77 -5.77
C ALA A 1017 54.54 70.31 -5.43
N TYR A 1018 54.36 70.00 -4.15
CA TYR A 1018 53.94 68.68 -3.66
C TYR A 1018 52.52 68.33 -4.15
N THR A 1019 51.58 69.26 -4.00
CA THR A 1019 50.19 69.14 -4.48
C THR A 1019 50.11 68.97 -6.00
N GLN A 1020 50.93 69.71 -6.76
CA GLN A 1020 50.96 69.62 -8.22
C GLN A 1020 51.58 68.28 -8.69
N THR A 1021 52.51 67.71 -7.93
CA THR A 1021 53.08 66.38 -8.16
C THR A 1021 52.07 65.27 -7.84
N LEU A 1022 51.34 65.38 -6.72
CA LEU A 1022 50.24 64.48 -6.37
C LEU A 1022 49.12 64.47 -7.42
N ARG A 1023 48.75 65.64 -7.97
CA ARG A 1023 47.77 65.72 -9.08
C ARG A 1023 48.25 64.99 -10.35
N ARG A 1024 49.54 65.05 -10.68
CA ARG A 1024 50.11 64.31 -11.83
C ARG A 1024 50.10 62.79 -11.60
N PHE A 1025 50.44 62.32 -10.40
CA PHE A 1025 50.30 60.90 -10.04
C PHE A 1025 48.84 60.43 -10.16
N ARG A 1026 47.88 61.23 -9.70
CA ARG A 1026 46.43 60.92 -9.76
C ARG A 1026 45.84 60.94 -11.18
N HIS A 1027 46.58 61.36 -12.19
CA HIS A 1027 46.25 61.22 -13.62
C HIS A 1027 47.11 60.19 -14.35
N SER A 1028 47.97 59.45 -13.63
CA SER A 1028 48.82 58.38 -14.17
C SER A 1028 48.44 56.98 -13.65
N CYS A 1029 47.36 56.90 -12.86
CA CYS A 1029 46.82 55.67 -12.25
C CYS A 1029 45.32 55.47 -12.55
N SER A 1030 44.83 56.16 -13.59
CA SER A 1030 43.57 55.90 -14.30
C SER A 1030 43.92 55.43 -15.70
#